data_AF-A0A812T8Q6-F1
#
_entry.id   AF-A0A812T8Q6-F1
#
_cell.length_a   1.000
_cell.length_b   1.000
_cell.length_c   1.000
_cell.angle_alpha   90.00
_cell.angle_beta   90.00
_cell.angle_gamma   90.00
#
_symmetry.space_group_name_H-M   'P 1'
#
loop_
_entity.id
_entity.type
_entity.pdbx_description
1 polymer ?
#
loop_
_entity_poly.entity_id
_entity_poly.type
_entity_poly.pdbx_seq_one_letter_code
_entity_poly.pdbx_strand_id
1 'polypeptide(L)'
;MARRLPWFLLTAILCVSGLRSDAYTAREKASHQEALAARFECSSHFDSSISETSERHLVALVSGYRGSVASLKGLAEGLCSASFAKKEPTLIVVLDAVAGAQSVQPVLVQGERVADQVMKVVEAERPERRISSYSIIGHSLGGIVARVAASRLDSLGGDRLRPRLFVSLFSPHAGMESFLNSKLLPSLIRISQTDRGVMDELCEQDPAKSILVNISRGHYRQVLEKFQKRVLYSSDSDWLVDFGSGAITTATPPEDGLEADEAVPADQEYADQEYPSLGLHSWNFSSDSGACHAHSVRCEVMRELQHVPFVRVSARWELFRPDKHSFKDMGVLEKSELLRHLTKEFGGTNANLPRGERCVSSEFCAVGLVCSGVCQPRVFQASDACDKAAKAEANGERLEMCSFAVDLLNDALQAWFLVVTSSGGGGHLVAAQNLQRKLLEQAEGGYILAAQALQQNKALFTPEAYNLAKEALSAVQNGPPAVAMLDMMKIPCTSLDGMGYIPLGGFMTDQWNTLQASGDIEGLKRLVAAQPLTQWVFGRQCRDFMKSVIRHKQLGYQRPAKRVVSTQPLLIQSLLDASDAGGLDLYMTDLPTEEAVHFFGPLVALSGTSSTIEKRLFLHGVSPMQGGEAELERLSGIPRRQIIIDKFMPIDPSFTSGSLPSPGQAVAIRLKAQIPLEEDFLAASSTSGPVTNPILLEEDDELLMVMLGSQPTVEAVLNYAKESLKLPDLSTGKRYVFLACGRPRSPAYKRLYEDIVSLSRSLSSISSRTILVPFTGQRAAEILGRADITITRSGGLTAGELLALHRGDKRKKHILLHVEAVDDDAKTRALAALPDMPDMSEDQAAEQAADNAALVGMVPWEAGNARYLQQVVGAKIVTPESLVRTLLDQKQLPFPVNWRLFLHLRGFSATAIDLAEECNCSYSFHRSRPLTYASLSGDNVCRTALEAFAGAAIPCNQTTIVSWRLPSYGMDLFQMLYNLTDLAQNVATSCNGTLFTRGRFVAVQL
;
A
#
# COMPACT_ATOMS: atom_id res chain seq x y z
N MET A 1 -10.29 33.36 18.51
CA MET A 1 -10.08 31.96 18.07
C MET A 1 -9.06 31.17 18.91
N ALA A 2 -8.02 31.79 19.49
CA ALA A 2 -7.00 31.09 20.31
C ALA A 2 -7.52 30.32 21.56
N ARG A 3 -8.74 30.60 22.06
CA ARG A 3 -9.33 29.92 23.23
C ARG A 3 -10.02 28.58 22.93
N ARG A 4 -10.24 28.20 21.66
CA ARG A 4 -10.93 26.94 21.28
C ARG A 4 -9.98 25.79 20.92
N LEU A 5 -8.68 26.07 20.81
CA LEU A 5 -7.63 25.10 20.47
C LEU A 5 -7.55 23.89 21.43
N PRO A 6 -7.67 24.06 22.77
CA PRO A 6 -7.58 22.93 23.70
C PRO A 6 -8.76 21.98 23.60
N TRP A 7 -9.97 22.52 23.39
CA TRP A 7 -11.19 21.72 23.27
C TRP A 7 -11.20 20.87 22.00
N PHE A 8 -10.76 21.43 20.87
CA PHE A 8 -10.67 20.70 19.60
C PHE A 8 -9.63 19.58 19.63
N LEU A 9 -8.46 19.81 20.24
CA LEU A 9 -7.45 18.76 20.43
C LEU A 9 -8.01 17.63 21.32
N LEU A 10 -8.73 17.99 22.39
CA LEU A 10 -9.36 17.03 23.29
C LEU A 10 -10.45 16.22 22.56
N THR A 11 -11.27 16.83 21.71
CA THR A 11 -12.30 16.13 20.93
C THR A 11 -11.70 15.20 19.88
N ALA A 12 -10.61 15.61 19.22
CA ALA A 12 -9.87 14.74 18.30
C ALA A 12 -9.26 13.52 19.02
N ILE A 13 -8.69 13.73 20.21
CA ILE A 13 -8.13 12.65 21.06
C ILE A 13 -9.24 11.72 21.59
N LEU A 14 -10.41 12.27 21.94
CA LEU A 14 -11.57 11.52 22.44
C LEU A 14 -12.28 10.72 21.33
N CYS A 15 -12.36 11.25 20.11
CA CYS A 15 -12.86 10.50 18.95
C CYS A 15 -11.94 9.34 18.56
N VAL A 16 -10.64 9.47 18.78
CA VAL A 16 -9.65 8.39 18.53
C VAL A 16 -9.72 7.28 19.58
N SER A 17 -10.18 7.57 20.81
CA SER A 17 -10.25 6.59 21.89
C SER A 17 -11.57 5.80 21.95
N GLY A 18 -12.65 6.30 21.34
CA GLY A 18 -13.97 5.64 21.33
C GLY A 18 -14.16 4.49 20.33
N LEU A 19 -13.17 4.16 19.48
CA LEU A 19 -13.34 3.25 18.33
C LEU A 19 -12.51 1.94 18.39
N ARG A 20 -11.99 1.53 19.56
CA ARG A 20 -11.26 0.24 19.68
C ARG A 20 -12.21 -0.89 20.08
N SER A 21 -12.41 -1.87 19.19
CA SER A 21 -12.98 -3.20 19.50
C SER A 21 -11.89 -4.28 19.47
N ASP A 22 -11.89 -5.15 20.48
CA ASP A 22 -10.85 -6.09 20.93
C ASP A 22 -10.53 -7.33 20.04
N ALA A 23 -10.57 -7.24 18.71
CA ALA A 23 -10.57 -8.44 17.86
C ALA A 23 -9.20 -8.94 17.33
N TYR A 24 -8.06 -8.60 17.94
CA TYR A 24 -6.74 -8.94 17.36
C TYR A 24 -5.81 -9.70 18.32
N THR A 25 -6.04 -11.00 18.55
CA THR A 25 -5.02 -11.84 19.24
C THR A 25 -4.87 -13.30 18.77
N ALA A 26 -3.60 -13.71 18.88
CA ALA A 26 -3.04 -15.05 19.09
C ALA A 26 -2.89 -16.03 17.92
N ARG A 27 -3.89 -16.26 17.06
CA ARG A 27 -3.88 -17.49 16.21
C ARG A 27 -3.04 -17.39 14.92
N GLU A 28 -2.85 -16.21 14.35
CA GLU A 28 -2.13 -16.02 13.07
C GLU A 28 -0.60 -16.03 13.19
N LYS A 29 -0.03 -15.87 14.38
CA LYS A 29 1.43 -15.80 14.55
C LYS A 29 2.14 -17.16 14.47
N ALA A 30 1.40 -18.27 14.43
CA ALA A 30 1.97 -19.63 14.41
C ALA A 30 2.34 -20.14 13.00
N SER A 31 1.74 -19.62 11.91
CA SER A 31 1.97 -20.16 10.55
C SER A 31 3.12 -19.50 9.78
N HIS A 32 3.84 -18.54 10.37
CA HIS A 32 5.03 -17.90 9.77
C HIS A 32 6.36 -18.47 10.29
N GLN A 33 6.33 -19.58 11.06
CA GLN A 33 7.53 -20.14 11.70
C GLN A 33 8.51 -20.88 10.76
N GLU A 34 8.23 -20.99 9.45
CA GLU A 34 9.10 -21.69 8.48
C GLU A 34 9.64 -20.82 7.33
N ALA A 35 9.42 -19.51 7.33
CA ALA A 35 10.12 -18.64 6.38
C ALA A 35 11.61 -18.54 6.79
N LEU A 36 12.42 -19.47 6.26
CA LEU A 36 13.87 -19.44 6.32
C LEU A 36 14.40 -18.05 5.96
N ALA A 37 15.47 -17.64 6.64
CA ALA A 37 16.26 -16.45 6.35
C ALA A 37 16.37 -16.17 4.84
N ALA A 38 16.17 -14.91 4.40
CA ALA A 38 16.44 -14.59 3.00
C ALA A 38 17.95 -14.69 2.75
N ARG A 39 18.31 -15.58 1.83
CA ARG A 39 19.69 -15.80 1.40
C ARG A 39 19.97 -14.97 0.16
N PHE A 40 21.08 -14.23 0.17
CA PHE A 40 21.59 -13.46 -0.95
C PHE A 40 22.98 -14.00 -1.29
N GLU A 41 23.09 -14.71 -2.42
CA GLU A 41 24.37 -15.03 -3.01
C GLU A 41 24.78 -13.89 -3.94
N CYS A 42 25.92 -13.25 -3.68
CA CYS A 42 26.41 -12.13 -4.50
C CYS A 42 27.00 -12.60 -5.85
N SER A 43 26.52 -13.73 -6.40
CA SER A 43 27.28 -14.63 -7.27
C SER A 43 27.21 -14.38 -8.78
N SER A 44 26.49 -13.36 -9.28
CA SER A 44 26.26 -13.22 -10.72
C SER A 44 27.40 -12.60 -11.53
N HIS A 45 28.50 -12.16 -10.90
CA HIS A 45 29.63 -11.48 -11.59
C HIS A 45 31.02 -11.99 -11.19
N PHE A 46 31.13 -13.18 -10.59
CA PHE A 46 32.46 -13.72 -10.31
C PHE A 46 33.17 -14.11 -11.59
N ASP A 47 34.44 -13.68 -11.68
CA ASP A 47 35.35 -14.09 -12.73
C ASP A 47 35.50 -15.62 -12.65
N SER A 48 35.23 -16.33 -13.75
CA SER A 48 35.23 -17.81 -13.82
C SER A 48 36.60 -18.45 -13.54
N SER A 49 37.59 -17.63 -13.21
CA SER A 49 38.97 -17.98 -12.88
C SER A 49 39.19 -18.34 -11.41
N ILE A 50 38.23 -18.08 -10.51
CA ILE A 50 38.36 -18.42 -9.08
C ILE A 50 38.05 -19.91 -8.86
N SER A 51 39.05 -20.64 -8.38
CA SER A 51 38.99 -22.07 -8.02
C SER A 51 37.75 -22.41 -7.20
N GLU A 52 37.01 -23.47 -7.58
CA GLU A 52 35.82 -23.99 -6.88
C GLU A 52 36.04 -24.37 -5.41
N THR A 53 37.29 -24.34 -4.92
CA THR A 53 37.71 -24.69 -3.56
C THR A 53 37.89 -23.50 -2.61
N SER A 54 37.53 -22.28 -3.02
CA SER A 54 37.73 -21.09 -2.19
C SER A 54 36.79 -21.06 -0.97
N GLU A 55 37.35 -20.85 0.21
CA GLU A 55 36.58 -20.60 1.44
C GLU A 55 35.64 -19.39 1.28
N ARG A 56 34.46 -19.46 1.90
CA ARG A 56 33.45 -18.39 1.86
C ARG A 56 33.41 -17.57 3.14
N HIS A 57 33.09 -16.30 2.99
CA HIS A 57 32.75 -15.39 4.08
C HIS A 57 31.23 -15.27 4.25
N LEU A 58 30.72 -15.47 5.46
CA LEU A 58 29.30 -15.27 5.77
C LEU A 58 29.07 -13.89 6.42
N VAL A 59 28.12 -13.12 5.91
CA VAL A 59 27.65 -11.89 6.56
C VAL A 59 26.21 -12.09 7.04
N ALA A 60 26.02 -12.11 8.36
CA ALA A 60 24.71 -12.22 8.99
C ALA A 60 24.17 -10.83 9.36
N LEU A 61 23.08 -10.41 8.72
CA LEU A 61 22.38 -9.16 9.01
C LEU A 61 21.19 -9.44 9.95
N VAL A 62 21.15 -8.80 11.12
CA VAL A 62 20.13 -9.02 12.16
C VAL A 62 19.25 -7.77 12.30
N SER A 63 17.96 -7.90 11.99
CA SER A 63 17.00 -6.78 12.01
C SER A 63 16.72 -6.26 13.42
N GLY A 64 16.10 -5.08 13.53
CA GLY A 64 15.80 -4.45 14.82
C GLY A 64 14.50 -4.91 15.47
N TYR A 65 14.11 -4.21 16.53
CA TYR A 65 12.82 -4.45 17.19
C TYR A 65 11.67 -4.16 16.21
N ARG A 66 10.79 -5.17 16.00
CA ARG A 66 9.76 -5.17 14.95
C ARG A 66 10.29 -4.99 13.51
N GLY A 67 11.61 -5.11 13.32
CA GLY A 67 12.22 -5.19 12.00
C GLY A 67 11.86 -6.51 11.31
N SER A 68 11.98 -6.53 10.00
CA SER A 68 11.80 -7.73 9.18
C SER A 68 13.00 -7.92 8.25
N VAL A 69 13.05 -9.07 7.57
CA VAL A 69 14.00 -9.32 6.48
C VAL A 69 13.95 -8.24 5.40
N ALA A 70 12.74 -7.73 5.10
CA ALA A 70 12.58 -6.62 4.17
C ALA A 70 13.35 -5.37 4.63
N SER A 71 13.54 -5.24 5.95
CA SER A 71 14.17 -4.07 6.55
C SER A 71 15.65 -3.92 6.22
N LEU A 72 16.37 -5.02 6.01
CA LEU A 72 17.81 -5.00 5.72
C LEU A 72 18.13 -5.46 4.29
N LYS A 73 17.11 -5.74 3.47
CA LYS A 73 17.29 -6.19 2.08
C LYS A 73 18.15 -5.23 1.24
N GLY A 74 17.89 -3.92 1.32
CA GLY A 74 18.69 -2.95 0.57
C GLY A 74 20.16 -2.89 1.01
N LEU A 75 20.46 -3.18 2.29
CA LEU A 75 21.83 -3.27 2.78
C LEU A 75 22.51 -4.51 2.21
N ALA A 76 21.80 -5.65 2.23
CA ALA A 76 22.30 -6.90 1.65
C ALA A 76 22.62 -6.73 0.14
N GLU A 77 21.71 -6.14 -0.63
CA GLU A 77 21.90 -5.88 -2.06
C GLU A 77 23.08 -4.94 -2.33
N GLY A 78 23.21 -3.88 -1.53
CA GLY A 78 24.35 -2.96 -1.63
C GLY A 78 25.68 -3.63 -1.30
N LEU A 79 25.73 -4.41 -0.22
CA LEU A 79 26.93 -5.15 0.18
C LEU A 79 27.31 -6.19 -0.88
N CYS A 80 26.33 -6.84 -1.52
CA CYS A 80 26.59 -7.73 -2.64
C CYS A 80 27.15 -7.01 -3.87
N SER A 81 26.81 -5.73 -4.05
CA SER A 81 27.31 -4.92 -5.19
C SER A 81 28.69 -4.33 -4.93
N ALA A 82 29.15 -4.34 -3.67
CA ALA A 82 30.40 -3.75 -3.25
C ALA A 82 31.63 -4.50 -3.78
N SER A 83 32.74 -3.78 -3.92
CA SER A 83 33.98 -4.33 -4.50
C SER A 83 34.59 -5.47 -3.69
N PHE A 84 34.38 -5.54 -2.38
CA PHE A 84 34.88 -6.64 -1.55
C PHE A 84 34.15 -7.96 -1.88
N ALA A 85 32.83 -7.92 -2.09
CA ALA A 85 32.03 -9.09 -2.43
C ALA A 85 32.40 -9.67 -3.80
N LYS A 86 33.09 -8.89 -4.65
CA LYS A 86 33.68 -9.37 -5.91
C LYS A 86 35.05 -10.02 -5.73
N LYS A 87 35.79 -9.66 -4.68
CA LYS A 87 37.13 -10.20 -4.39
C LYS A 87 37.09 -11.48 -3.57
N GLU A 88 36.12 -11.60 -2.67
CA GLU A 88 35.95 -12.75 -1.78
C GLU A 88 34.53 -13.32 -1.90
N PRO A 89 34.38 -14.64 -2.15
CA PRO A 89 33.09 -15.32 -2.15
C PRO A 89 32.30 -15.08 -0.86
N THR A 90 31.29 -14.20 -0.95
CA THR A 90 30.51 -13.75 0.20
C THR A 90 29.07 -14.24 0.11
N LEU A 91 28.59 -14.88 1.18
CA LEU A 91 27.19 -15.22 1.38
C LEU A 91 26.59 -14.23 2.37
N ILE A 92 25.47 -13.58 2.02
CA ILE A 92 24.76 -12.67 2.92
C ILE A 92 23.43 -13.30 3.33
N VAL A 93 23.15 -13.34 4.62
CA VAL A 93 21.87 -13.81 5.17
C VAL A 93 21.22 -12.72 6.00
N VAL A 94 19.92 -12.55 5.81
CA VAL A 94 19.13 -11.59 6.59
C VAL A 94 18.21 -12.34 7.54
N LEU A 95 18.31 -11.98 8.82
CA LEU A 95 17.69 -12.66 9.95
C LEU A 95 16.88 -11.67 10.76
N ASP A 96 15.72 -12.12 11.24
CA ASP A 96 14.92 -11.32 12.15
C ASP A 96 15.43 -11.46 13.58
N ALA A 97 15.65 -10.35 14.30
CA ALA A 97 15.89 -10.40 15.75
C ALA A 97 14.66 -10.93 16.49
N VAL A 98 13.47 -10.51 16.03
CA VAL A 98 12.19 -10.87 16.62
C VAL A 98 11.32 -11.55 15.56
N ALA A 99 11.00 -12.83 15.75
CA ALA A 99 10.17 -13.60 14.82
C ALA A 99 8.84 -14.05 15.48
N GLY A 100 7.70 -13.70 14.89
CA GLY A 100 6.39 -14.22 15.28
C GLY A 100 5.90 -13.82 16.69
N ALA A 101 5.28 -14.76 17.42
CA ALA A 101 4.81 -14.56 18.80
C ALA A 101 5.94 -14.42 19.84
N GLN A 102 7.20 -14.54 19.40
CA GLN A 102 8.38 -14.48 20.24
C GLN A 102 8.87 -13.04 20.49
N SER A 103 8.09 -12.01 20.13
CA SER A 103 8.40 -10.61 20.47
C SER A 103 8.48 -10.32 21.96
N VAL A 104 8.00 -11.26 22.78
CA VAL A 104 8.05 -11.19 24.24
C VAL A 104 9.20 -12.05 24.81
N GLN A 105 9.96 -12.77 23.98
CA GLN A 105 11.05 -13.61 24.47
C GLN A 105 12.25 -12.77 24.92
N PRO A 106 12.97 -13.22 25.95
CA PRO A 106 14.23 -12.61 26.39
C PRO A 106 15.25 -12.46 25.27
N VAL A 107 16.08 -11.42 25.34
CA VAL A 107 17.16 -11.14 24.38
C VAL A 107 18.11 -12.34 24.22
N LEU A 108 18.35 -13.10 25.29
CA LEU A 108 19.18 -14.31 25.24
C LEU A 108 18.62 -15.36 24.27
N VAL A 109 17.33 -15.66 24.39
CA VAL A 109 16.66 -16.67 23.57
C VAL A 109 16.64 -16.24 22.10
N GLN A 110 16.44 -14.95 21.85
CA GLN A 110 16.50 -14.41 20.48
C GLN A 110 17.90 -14.58 19.87
N GLY A 111 18.95 -14.30 20.63
CA GLY A 111 20.33 -14.46 20.19
C GLY A 111 20.72 -15.91 19.92
N GLU A 112 20.31 -16.83 20.80
CA GLU A 112 20.50 -18.27 20.59
C GLU A 112 19.81 -18.75 19.31
N ARG A 113 18.56 -18.34 19.08
CA ARG A 113 17.82 -18.65 17.85
C ARG A 113 18.54 -18.13 16.60
N VAL A 114 19.02 -16.88 16.62
CA VAL A 114 19.76 -16.29 15.50
C VAL A 114 21.03 -17.08 15.23
N ALA A 115 21.78 -17.47 16.27
CA ALA A 115 22.97 -18.32 16.12
C ALA A 115 22.63 -19.70 15.52
N ASP A 116 21.58 -20.35 15.99
CA ASP A 116 21.15 -21.65 15.45
C ASP A 116 20.73 -21.53 13.97
N GLN A 117 20.08 -20.44 13.59
CA GLN A 117 19.75 -20.16 12.17
C GLN A 117 21.01 -19.95 11.32
N VAL A 118 22.00 -19.25 11.84
CA VAL A 118 23.31 -19.08 11.17
C VAL A 118 24.02 -20.42 11.03
N MET A 119 24.04 -21.26 12.07
CA MET A 119 24.65 -22.59 11.99
C MET A 119 23.94 -23.50 10.99
N LYS A 120 22.61 -23.45 10.90
CA LYS A 120 21.87 -24.17 9.85
C LYS A 120 22.24 -23.73 8.44
N VAL A 121 22.60 -22.46 8.24
CA VAL A 121 23.14 -21.98 6.95
C VAL A 121 24.53 -22.56 6.72
N VAL A 122 25.40 -22.53 7.73
CA VAL A 122 26.77 -23.08 7.66
C VAL A 122 26.77 -24.58 7.38
N GLU A 123 25.88 -25.34 8.02
CA GLU A 123 25.76 -26.80 7.85
C GLU A 123 25.09 -27.20 6.53
N ALA A 124 24.26 -26.32 5.95
CA ALA A 124 23.61 -26.56 4.67
C ALA A 124 24.52 -26.29 3.46
N GLU A 125 25.66 -25.61 3.64
CA GLU A 125 26.62 -25.39 2.56
C GLU A 125 27.35 -26.69 2.21
N ARG A 126 27.66 -26.84 0.92
CA ARG A 126 28.37 -28.03 0.43
C ARG A 126 29.82 -28.03 0.94
N PRO A 127 30.45 -29.21 1.14
CA PRO A 127 31.84 -29.31 1.61
C PRO A 127 32.84 -28.50 0.77
N GLU A 128 32.61 -28.37 -0.54
CA GLU A 128 33.49 -27.59 -1.44
C GLU A 128 33.35 -26.07 -1.24
N ARG A 129 32.25 -25.62 -0.64
CA ARG A 129 31.90 -24.20 -0.41
C ARG A 129 31.91 -23.88 1.09
N ARG A 130 32.92 -24.39 1.79
CA ARG A 130 33.01 -24.26 3.25
C ARG A 130 33.06 -22.79 3.67
N ILE A 131 32.15 -22.40 4.55
CA ILE A 131 32.20 -21.12 5.26
C ILE A 131 33.26 -21.24 6.35
N SER A 132 34.34 -20.46 6.26
CA SER A 132 35.45 -20.46 7.23
C SER A 132 35.46 -19.24 8.14
N SER A 133 34.71 -18.20 7.77
CA SER A 133 34.66 -16.96 8.52
C SER A 133 33.30 -16.31 8.47
N TYR A 134 32.99 -15.49 9.49
CA TYR A 134 31.72 -14.78 9.55
C TYR A 134 31.87 -13.35 10.07
N SER A 135 30.94 -12.51 9.65
CA SER A 135 30.69 -11.17 10.16
C SER A 135 29.22 -11.08 10.56
N ILE A 136 28.93 -10.31 11.60
CA ILE A 136 27.57 -10.09 12.07
C ILE A 136 27.29 -8.60 12.20
N ILE A 137 26.18 -8.15 11.62
CA ILE A 137 25.75 -6.76 11.59
C ILE A 137 24.35 -6.69 12.18
N GLY A 138 24.17 -6.01 13.30
CA GLY A 138 22.87 -5.87 13.94
C GLY A 138 22.38 -4.43 13.96
N HIS A 139 21.10 -4.22 13.70
CA HIS A 139 20.46 -2.89 13.77
C HIS A 139 19.53 -2.78 14.98
N SER A 140 19.62 -1.70 15.75
CA SER A 140 18.80 -1.47 16.95
C SER A 140 18.87 -2.66 17.92
N LEU A 141 17.74 -3.24 18.33
CA LEU A 141 17.73 -4.48 19.12
C LEU A 141 18.60 -5.60 18.51
N GLY A 142 18.68 -5.66 17.18
CA GLY A 142 19.48 -6.63 16.43
C GLY A 142 20.96 -6.60 16.77
N GLY A 143 21.54 -5.47 17.16
CA GLY A 143 22.94 -5.42 17.60
C GLY A 143 23.17 -6.07 18.97
N ILE A 144 22.18 -6.00 19.87
CA ILE A 144 22.24 -6.68 21.16
C ILE A 144 22.05 -8.18 20.97
N VAL A 145 21.08 -8.57 20.16
CA VAL A 145 20.85 -9.96 19.74
C VAL A 145 22.08 -10.54 19.04
N ALA A 146 22.75 -9.75 18.19
CA ALA A 146 23.99 -10.15 17.51
C ALA A 146 25.14 -10.44 18.49
N ARG A 147 25.25 -9.72 19.61
CA ARG A 147 26.27 -10.02 20.65
C ARG A 147 26.05 -11.39 21.27
N VAL A 148 24.80 -11.70 21.61
CA VAL A 148 24.43 -13.01 22.15
C VAL A 148 24.64 -14.09 21.10
N ALA A 149 24.21 -13.85 19.86
CA ALA A 149 24.36 -14.80 18.77
C ALA A 149 25.84 -15.11 18.48
N ALA A 150 26.72 -14.10 18.48
CA ALA A 150 28.16 -14.31 18.31
C ALA A 150 28.74 -15.23 19.39
N SER A 151 28.36 -15.01 20.66
CA SER A 151 28.78 -15.84 21.78
C SER A 151 28.36 -17.31 21.61
N ARG A 152 27.11 -17.53 21.20
CA ARG A 152 26.57 -18.87 20.91
C ARG A 152 27.23 -19.51 19.68
N LEU A 153 27.52 -18.74 18.64
CA LEU A 153 28.23 -19.20 17.44
C LEU A 153 29.65 -19.65 17.77
N ASP A 154 30.35 -18.96 18.66
CA ASP A 154 31.66 -19.39 19.15
C ASP A 154 31.58 -20.72 19.89
N SER A 155 30.55 -20.92 20.72
CA SER A 155 30.32 -22.19 21.42
C SER A 155 29.93 -23.36 20.50
N LEU A 156 29.14 -23.10 19.45
CA LEU A 156 28.67 -24.13 18.51
C LEU A 156 29.68 -24.42 17.41
N GLY A 157 30.25 -23.38 16.84
CA GLY A 157 31.17 -23.43 15.71
C GLY A 157 32.63 -23.68 16.11
N GLY A 158 33.01 -23.39 17.36
CA GLY A 158 34.39 -23.50 17.84
C GLY A 158 35.38 -22.78 16.90
N ASP A 159 36.58 -23.36 16.76
CA ASP A 159 37.63 -22.84 15.86
C ASP A 159 37.28 -22.90 14.35
N ARG A 160 36.11 -23.45 13.97
CA ARG A 160 35.74 -23.63 12.56
C ARG A 160 35.30 -22.33 11.87
N LEU A 161 34.77 -21.38 12.63
CA LEU A 161 34.24 -20.12 12.12
C LEU A 161 35.02 -18.95 12.70
N ARG A 162 35.89 -18.36 11.89
CA ARG A 162 36.69 -17.21 12.30
C ARG A 162 35.85 -15.92 12.30
N PRO A 163 35.65 -15.24 13.44
CA PRO A 163 34.96 -13.95 13.48
C PRO A 163 35.83 -12.85 12.83
N ARG A 164 35.28 -12.08 11.88
CA ARG A 164 35.97 -10.98 11.20
C ARG A 164 35.45 -9.62 11.63
N LEU A 165 34.19 -9.31 11.31
CA LEU A 165 33.60 -8.00 11.58
C LEU A 165 32.34 -8.11 12.45
N PHE A 166 32.33 -7.36 13.55
CA PHE A 166 31.13 -7.10 14.34
C PHE A 166 30.69 -5.65 14.10
N VAL A 167 29.47 -5.45 13.61
CA VAL A 167 28.91 -4.11 13.44
C VAL A 167 27.59 -3.98 14.20
N SER A 168 27.47 -2.89 14.93
CA SER A 168 26.24 -2.49 15.58
C SER A 168 25.76 -1.16 15.03
N LEU A 169 24.51 -1.11 14.58
CA LEU A 169 23.88 0.09 14.02
C LEU A 169 22.82 0.58 15.00
N PHE A 170 23.12 1.63 15.78
CA PHE A 170 22.18 2.31 16.67
C PHE A 170 21.52 1.40 17.69
N SER A 171 22.32 0.52 18.31
CA SER A 171 21.81 -0.49 19.23
C SER A 171 21.99 -0.05 20.67
N PRO A 172 20.98 -0.16 21.56
CA PRO A 172 21.06 0.33 22.94
C PRO A 172 21.88 -0.59 23.84
N HIS A 173 23.18 -0.71 23.58
CA HIS A 173 24.06 -1.64 24.27
C HIS A 173 24.16 -1.39 25.78
N ALA A 174 23.91 -0.15 26.22
CA ALA A 174 23.94 0.24 27.62
C ALA A 174 22.56 0.64 28.17
N GLY A 175 21.47 0.30 27.48
CA GLY A 175 20.08 0.55 27.90
C GLY A 175 19.42 1.76 27.21
N MET A 176 18.21 2.13 27.60
CA MET A 176 17.48 3.29 27.07
C MET A 176 17.10 4.27 28.18
N GLU A 177 18.10 4.96 28.76
CA GLU A 177 17.89 5.87 29.91
C GLU A 177 17.00 7.09 29.55
N SER A 178 17.11 7.61 28.32
CA SER A 178 16.28 8.72 27.80
C SER A 178 14.78 8.39 27.82
N PHE A 179 14.44 7.12 27.65
CA PHE A 179 13.07 6.62 27.61
C PHE A 179 12.37 6.69 28.98
N LEU A 180 13.13 6.42 30.05
CA LEU A 180 12.67 6.34 31.43
C LEU A 180 12.35 7.70 32.06
N ASN A 181 12.98 8.77 31.57
CA ASN A 181 12.77 10.13 32.08
C ASN A 181 11.52 10.81 31.52
N SER A 182 10.90 10.26 30.47
CA SER A 182 9.62 10.77 29.96
C SER A 182 8.46 10.19 30.79
N LYS A 183 7.61 11.03 31.39
CA LYS A 183 6.44 10.55 32.18
C LYS A 183 5.30 10.01 31.30
N LEU A 184 5.21 10.47 30.04
CA LEU A 184 4.08 10.21 29.15
C LEU A 184 4.22 8.90 28.38
N LEU A 185 5.43 8.56 27.93
CA LEU A 185 5.66 7.47 26.95
C LEU A 185 5.71 6.07 27.58
N PRO A 186 6.35 5.84 28.75
CA PRO A 186 6.24 4.59 29.50
C PRO A 186 4.79 4.29 29.88
N SER A 187 3.99 5.33 30.14
CA SER A 187 2.55 5.18 30.41
C SER A 187 1.80 4.73 29.16
N LEU A 188 2.08 5.30 27.99
CA LEU A 188 1.46 4.89 26.71
C LEU A 188 1.86 3.45 26.30
N ILE A 189 3.09 3.04 26.56
CA ILE A 189 3.55 1.67 26.30
C ILE A 189 2.96 0.68 27.33
N ARG A 190 2.88 1.07 28.60
CA ARG A 190 2.16 0.29 29.63
C ARG A 190 0.68 0.10 29.29
N ILE A 191 0.04 1.10 28.68
CA ILE A 191 -1.35 1.03 28.19
C ILE A 191 -1.47 0.13 26.95
N SER A 192 -0.45 0.06 26.09
CA SER A 192 -0.50 -0.78 24.89
C SER A 192 -0.46 -2.29 25.17
N GLN A 193 -0.01 -2.74 26.34
CA GLN A 193 0.11 -4.13 26.81
C GLN A 193 0.84 -5.14 25.89
N THR A 194 1.24 -4.78 24.67
CA THR A 194 1.68 -5.76 23.66
C THR A 194 3.11 -6.25 23.79
N ASP A 195 4.00 -5.59 24.55
CA ASP A 195 5.44 -5.82 24.40
C ASP A 195 6.29 -5.64 25.67
N ARG A 196 5.85 -6.20 26.81
CA ARG A 196 6.55 -6.03 28.10
C ARG A 196 7.95 -6.64 28.14
N GLY A 197 8.17 -7.85 27.61
CA GLY A 197 9.40 -8.62 27.83
C GLY A 197 10.72 -7.91 27.46
N VAL A 198 10.93 -7.61 26.17
CA VAL A 198 12.21 -7.04 25.70
C VAL A 198 12.42 -5.62 26.17
N MET A 199 11.35 -4.81 26.23
CA MET A 199 11.48 -3.42 26.66
C MET A 199 11.79 -3.33 28.15
N ASP A 200 11.23 -4.22 28.98
CA ASP A 200 11.57 -4.29 30.41
C ASP A 200 13.05 -4.65 30.60
N GLU A 201 13.61 -5.56 29.78
CA GLU A 201 15.04 -5.90 29.80
C GLU A 201 15.96 -4.74 29.40
N LEU A 202 15.57 -3.94 28.39
CA LEU A 202 16.34 -2.76 27.96
C LEU A 202 16.21 -1.56 28.90
N CYS A 203 15.13 -1.52 29.68
CA CYS A 203 14.83 -0.46 30.65
C CYS A 203 15.16 -0.85 32.10
N GLU A 204 15.73 -2.04 32.34
CA GLU A 204 16.14 -2.47 33.67
C GLU A 204 17.15 -1.47 34.25
N GLN A 205 16.92 -1.04 35.47
CA GLN A 205 17.75 -0.06 36.17
C GLN A 205 18.70 -0.73 37.17
N ASP A 206 18.35 -1.92 37.65
CA ASP A 206 19.15 -2.70 38.59
C ASP A 206 20.26 -3.45 37.83
N PRO A 207 21.54 -3.08 37.99
CA PRO A 207 22.62 -3.72 37.26
C PRO A 207 22.80 -5.20 37.58
N ALA A 208 22.34 -5.66 38.76
CA ALA A 208 22.40 -7.07 39.12
C ALA A 208 21.39 -7.92 38.34
N LYS A 209 20.30 -7.32 37.83
CA LYS A 209 19.24 -7.99 37.06
C LYS A 209 19.33 -7.72 35.57
N SER A 210 20.06 -6.69 35.17
CA SER A 210 20.14 -6.27 33.78
C SER A 210 20.83 -7.31 32.91
N ILE A 211 20.11 -7.75 31.88
CA ILE A 211 20.67 -8.63 30.87
C ILE A 211 21.84 -7.97 30.13
N LEU A 212 21.81 -6.65 29.95
CA LEU A 212 22.84 -5.89 29.24
C LEU A 212 24.19 -5.98 29.97
N VAL A 213 24.18 -5.93 31.29
CA VAL A 213 25.37 -6.14 32.12
C VAL A 213 25.86 -7.58 31.99
N ASN A 214 24.95 -8.55 32.06
CA ASN A 214 25.29 -9.97 31.96
C ASN A 214 25.96 -10.31 30.62
N ILE A 215 25.41 -9.86 29.49
CA ILE A 215 25.98 -10.08 28.15
C ILE A 215 27.22 -9.20 27.87
N SER A 216 27.63 -8.37 28.82
CA SER A 216 28.89 -7.61 28.77
C SER A 216 30.02 -8.29 29.53
N ARG A 217 29.75 -9.40 30.23
CA ARG A 217 30.69 -10.15 31.06
C ARG A 217 31.08 -11.49 30.44
N GLY A 218 32.16 -12.07 30.97
CA GLY A 218 32.56 -13.46 30.75
C GLY A 218 32.69 -13.81 29.26
N HIS A 219 32.09 -14.95 28.87
CA HIS A 219 32.18 -15.50 27.51
C HIS A 219 31.67 -14.52 26.43
N TYR A 220 30.60 -13.77 26.71
CA TYR A 220 30.07 -12.79 25.74
C TYR A 220 31.09 -11.70 25.40
N ARG A 221 31.86 -11.23 26.39
CA ARG A 221 32.94 -10.27 26.18
C ARG A 221 34.10 -10.88 25.40
N GLN A 222 34.54 -12.06 25.82
CA GLN A 222 35.68 -12.76 25.21
C GLN A 222 35.45 -13.02 23.71
N VAL A 223 34.23 -13.34 23.31
CA VAL A 223 33.91 -13.55 21.90
C VAL A 223 33.95 -12.26 21.10
N LEU A 224 33.55 -11.12 21.67
CA LEU A 224 33.73 -9.83 21.01
C LEU A 224 35.21 -9.52 20.77
N GLU A 225 36.10 -9.85 21.72
CA GLU A 225 37.55 -9.68 21.58
C GLU A 225 38.13 -10.50 20.41
N LYS A 226 37.51 -11.65 20.06
CA LYS A 226 37.95 -12.49 18.92
C LYS A 226 37.72 -11.86 17.55
N PHE A 227 36.76 -10.92 17.39
CA PHE A 227 36.55 -10.25 16.11
C PHE A 227 37.79 -9.44 15.70
N GLN A 228 38.13 -9.44 14.41
CA GLN A 228 39.24 -8.62 13.91
C GLN A 228 38.91 -7.14 14.04
N LYS A 229 37.66 -6.78 13.75
CA LYS A 229 37.17 -5.41 13.80
C LYS A 229 35.78 -5.35 14.43
N ARG A 230 35.55 -4.32 15.24
CA ARG A 230 34.28 -4.06 15.92
C ARG A 230 33.93 -2.60 15.70
N VAL A 231 32.74 -2.34 15.17
CA VAL A 231 32.29 -0.99 14.83
C VAL A 231 30.93 -0.72 15.48
N LEU A 232 30.83 0.37 16.23
CA LEU A 232 29.59 0.85 16.82
C LEU A 232 29.19 2.15 16.14
N TYR A 233 28.10 2.12 15.38
CA TYR A 233 27.45 3.33 14.86
C TYR A 233 26.41 3.77 15.87
N SER A 234 26.51 5.04 16.28
CA SER A 234 25.59 5.65 17.23
C SER A 234 25.20 7.04 16.75
N SER A 235 24.13 7.61 17.29
CA SER A 235 23.73 8.97 16.97
C SER A 235 23.38 9.78 18.20
N ASP A 236 23.72 11.06 18.16
CA ASP A 236 23.27 12.11 19.07
C ASP A 236 21.80 12.50 18.85
N SER A 237 21.30 12.27 17.64
CA SER A 237 19.94 12.61 17.21
C SER A 237 18.98 11.42 17.30
N ASP A 238 19.48 10.25 17.71
CA ASP A 238 18.66 9.09 18.02
C ASP A 238 18.00 9.30 19.38
N TRP A 239 16.70 9.58 19.35
CA TRP A 239 15.91 9.80 20.55
C TRP A 239 15.59 8.50 21.30
N LEU A 240 15.65 7.35 20.62
CA LEU A 240 15.34 6.05 21.20
C LEU A 240 16.58 5.45 21.87
N VAL A 241 17.72 5.51 21.17
CA VAL A 241 19.02 5.07 21.68
C VAL A 241 19.92 6.27 21.83
N ASP A 242 20.09 6.74 23.07
CA ASP A 242 21.00 7.84 23.31
C ASP A 242 22.43 7.48 22.87
N PHE A 243 23.16 8.50 22.40
CA PHE A 243 24.48 8.34 21.81
C PHE A 243 25.38 7.44 22.64
N GLY A 244 25.44 7.65 23.96
CA GLY A 244 26.40 6.92 24.78
C GLY A 244 25.94 5.52 25.16
N SER A 245 24.64 5.20 25.08
CA SER A 245 24.20 3.80 25.05
C SER A 245 24.64 3.10 23.77
N GLY A 246 24.43 3.72 22.61
CA GLY A 246 24.83 3.15 21.32
C GLY A 246 26.34 3.01 21.14
N ALA A 247 27.10 4.01 21.58
CA ALA A 247 28.56 4.07 21.47
C ALA A 247 29.28 3.45 22.67
N ILE A 248 28.55 3.01 23.71
CA ILE A 248 29.13 2.45 24.95
C ILE A 248 30.15 3.44 25.53
N THR A 249 29.70 4.68 25.77
CA THR A 249 30.49 5.76 26.36
C THR A 249 29.68 6.66 27.30
N THR A 250 30.35 7.19 28.33
CA THR A 250 29.82 8.25 29.21
C THR A 250 30.00 9.64 28.62
N ALA A 251 30.87 9.78 27.62
CA ALA A 251 31.13 11.06 26.98
C ALA A 251 29.88 11.55 26.23
N THR A 252 29.65 12.86 26.29
CA THR A 252 28.77 13.52 25.33
C THR A 252 29.38 13.39 23.94
N PRO A 253 28.56 13.32 22.89
CA PRO A 253 29.08 13.45 21.53
C PRO A 253 29.88 14.76 21.43
N PRO A 254 30.96 14.81 20.62
CA PRO A 254 31.69 16.05 20.39
C PRO A 254 30.71 17.12 19.89
N GLU A 255 30.71 18.30 20.49
CA GLU A 255 29.93 19.42 19.95
C GLU A 255 30.49 19.76 18.56
N ASP A 256 29.62 19.79 17.55
CA ASP A 256 29.97 20.06 16.15
C ASP A 256 30.82 21.35 16.03
N GLY A 257 32.16 21.21 15.98
CA GLY A 257 33.07 22.22 15.44
C GLY A 257 33.58 23.34 16.34
N LEU A 258 34.09 23.07 17.54
CA LEU A 258 34.92 24.04 18.28
C LEU A 258 36.30 23.46 18.68
N GLU A 259 37.32 23.97 17.99
CA GLU A 259 38.76 24.03 18.32
C GLU A 259 39.51 22.73 18.60
N ALA A 260 39.90 22.03 17.52
CA ALA A 260 41.04 21.10 17.53
C ALA A 260 42.38 21.86 17.42
N ASP A 261 42.62 22.83 18.30
CA ASP A 261 43.82 23.70 18.28
C ASP A 261 44.85 23.38 19.39
N GLU A 262 44.68 22.30 20.17
CA GLU A 262 45.74 21.80 21.04
C GLU A 262 46.48 20.61 20.41
N ALA A 263 47.71 20.91 20.01
CA ALA A 263 48.66 20.04 19.33
C ALA A 263 48.81 18.66 19.99
N VAL A 264 48.43 17.61 19.27
CA VAL A 264 48.94 16.26 19.47
C VAL A 264 50.41 16.25 18.97
N PRO A 265 51.38 15.76 19.77
CA PRO A 265 52.78 15.67 19.35
C PRO A 265 52.95 14.87 18.05
N ALA A 266 53.80 15.39 17.16
CA ALA A 266 53.95 15.01 15.75
C ALA A 266 54.61 13.64 15.48
N ASP A 267 54.55 12.69 16.42
CA ASP A 267 55.34 11.46 16.41
C ASP A 267 54.51 10.16 16.45
N GLN A 268 53.21 10.20 16.15
CA GLN A 268 52.40 9.01 15.87
C GLN A 268 51.86 8.95 14.44
N GLU A 269 52.51 8.10 13.64
CA GLU A 269 52.31 7.84 12.20
C GLU A 269 51.02 7.07 11.85
N TYR A 270 49.84 7.47 12.39
CA TYR A 270 48.57 6.80 12.07
C TYR A 270 47.32 7.70 11.96
N ALA A 271 47.46 9.01 11.69
CA ALA A 271 46.33 9.94 11.64
C ALA A 271 46.26 10.78 10.34
N ASP A 272 46.06 10.14 9.19
CA ASP A 272 45.65 10.80 7.92
C ASP A 272 44.33 10.20 7.39
N GLN A 273 43.28 10.20 8.20
CA GLN A 273 41.91 9.87 7.74
C GLN A 273 40.88 10.85 8.30
N GLU A 274 40.91 12.09 7.83
CA GLU A 274 39.78 13.00 7.99
C GLU A 274 38.61 12.57 7.08
N TYR A 275 37.40 12.58 7.64
CA TYR A 275 36.13 12.31 6.96
C TYR A 275 35.22 13.56 7.02
N PRO A 276 35.44 14.59 6.19
CA PRO A 276 34.82 15.90 6.45
C PRO A 276 33.36 16.01 5.99
N SER A 277 32.86 15.12 5.13
CA SER A 277 31.71 15.46 4.28
C SER A 277 30.32 15.23 4.87
N LEU A 278 30.14 14.52 5.99
CA LEU A 278 28.81 14.17 6.50
C LEU A 278 28.67 14.04 8.03
N GLY A 279 29.65 14.48 8.82
CA GLY A 279 29.63 14.37 10.28
C GLY A 279 29.86 12.95 10.81
N LEU A 280 30.35 12.03 9.96
CA LEU A 280 30.84 10.72 10.37
C LEU A 280 32.24 10.86 10.94
N HIS A 281 32.33 10.97 12.26
CA HIS A 281 33.61 11.08 12.94
C HIS A 281 33.95 9.75 13.63
N SER A 282 35.09 9.16 13.26
CA SER A 282 35.66 7.99 13.93
C SER A 282 36.60 8.43 15.05
N TRP A 283 36.44 7.89 16.24
CA TRP A 283 37.27 8.25 17.40
C TRP A 283 37.75 7.00 18.14
N ASN A 284 39.02 7.00 18.55
CA ASN A 284 39.61 6.02 19.47
C ASN A 284 39.81 6.71 20.83
N PHE A 285 39.15 6.25 21.89
CA PHE A 285 39.35 6.79 23.23
C PHE A 285 40.43 5.97 23.96
N SER A 286 41.44 6.64 24.53
CA SER A 286 42.29 6.07 25.59
C SER A 286 41.61 6.27 26.95
N SER A 287 41.82 5.31 27.84
CA SER A 287 41.12 4.98 29.09
C SER A 287 40.94 6.04 30.20
N ASP A 288 40.86 7.34 29.93
CA ASP A 288 40.50 8.32 30.98
C ASP A 288 38.99 8.32 31.21
N SER A 289 38.55 7.27 31.91
CA SER A 289 37.22 7.12 32.47
C SER A 289 36.98 8.19 33.53
N GLY A 290 36.48 9.35 33.11
CA GLY A 290 35.82 10.28 34.00
C GLY A 290 34.65 9.57 34.70
N ALA A 291 34.92 9.03 35.89
CA ALA A 291 34.00 8.95 37.02
C ALA A 291 32.54 8.56 36.74
N CYS A 292 32.28 7.38 36.13
CA CYS A 292 30.96 6.75 36.21
C CYS A 292 30.77 6.19 37.65
N HIS A 293 30.46 7.08 38.59
CA HIS A 293 30.36 6.75 40.02
C HIS A 293 28.99 6.17 40.42
N ALA A 294 28.01 6.15 39.53
CA ALA A 294 26.68 5.61 39.79
C ALA A 294 26.64 4.08 39.55
N HIS A 295 25.95 3.34 40.42
CA HIS A 295 25.56 1.95 40.18
C HIS A 295 24.41 1.86 39.16
N SER A 296 24.62 2.36 37.94
CA SER A 296 23.67 2.21 36.83
C SER A 296 24.08 1.09 35.88
N VAL A 297 23.10 0.51 35.19
CA VAL A 297 23.32 -0.49 34.14
C VAL A 297 24.33 0.00 33.11
N ARG A 298 24.19 1.27 32.70
CA ARG A 298 25.08 1.93 31.76
C ARG A 298 26.54 1.93 32.22
N CYS A 299 26.80 2.35 33.46
CA CYS A 299 28.15 2.39 34.02
C CYS A 299 28.77 0.98 34.11
N GLU A 300 27.99 -0.02 34.52
CA GLU A 300 28.47 -1.41 34.61
C GLU A 300 28.79 -1.97 33.23
N VAL A 301 27.91 -1.80 32.22
CA VAL A 301 28.18 -2.22 30.84
C VAL A 301 29.47 -1.60 30.31
N MET A 302 29.65 -0.29 30.52
CA MET A 302 30.85 0.42 30.08
C MET A 302 32.11 -0.09 30.77
N ARG A 303 32.06 -0.31 32.09
CA ARG A 303 33.19 -0.84 32.85
C ARG A 303 33.62 -2.22 32.36
N GLU A 304 32.66 -3.09 32.04
CA GLU A 304 32.95 -4.43 31.56
C GLU A 304 33.54 -4.44 30.14
N LEU A 305 33.10 -3.51 29.28
CA LEU A 305 33.49 -3.42 27.88
C LEU A 305 34.62 -2.42 27.59
N GLN A 306 35.09 -1.66 28.58
CA GLN A 306 36.13 -0.64 28.38
C GLN A 306 37.44 -1.20 27.81
N HIS A 307 37.71 -2.49 28.05
CA HIS A 307 38.92 -3.17 27.57
C HIS A 307 38.76 -3.76 26.16
N VAL A 308 37.55 -3.72 25.60
CA VAL A 308 37.29 -4.20 24.24
C VAL A 308 37.41 -3.01 23.27
N PRO A 309 38.37 -3.02 22.33
CA PRO A 309 38.57 -1.89 21.44
C PRO A 309 37.46 -1.85 20.37
N PHE A 310 36.62 -0.81 20.41
CA PHE A 310 35.59 -0.52 19.42
C PHE A 310 35.97 0.72 18.59
N VAL A 311 35.82 0.62 17.27
CA VAL A 311 35.73 1.79 16.40
C VAL A 311 34.34 2.39 16.60
N ARG A 312 34.27 3.61 17.12
CA ARG A 312 32.99 4.31 17.32
C ARG A 312 32.81 5.30 16.20
N VAL A 313 31.66 5.25 15.56
CA VAL A 313 31.29 6.16 14.48
C VAL A 313 30.06 6.93 14.93
N SER A 314 30.20 8.24 15.13
CA SER A 314 29.04 9.11 15.30
C SER A 314 28.40 9.30 13.93
N ALA A 315 27.12 8.98 13.79
CA ALA A 315 26.35 9.17 12.57
C ALA A 315 25.10 9.97 12.90
N ARG A 316 24.66 10.86 11.99
CA ARG A 316 23.39 11.57 12.19
C ARG A 316 22.21 10.62 12.05
N TRP A 317 21.31 10.60 13.03
CA TRP A 317 20.16 9.69 13.10
C TRP A 317 19.18 9.89 11.96
N GLU A 318 19.19 11.09 11.38
CA GLU A 318 18.45 11.44 10.18
C GLU A 318 18.73 10.43 9.03
N LEU A 319 19.93 9.84 9.01
CA LEU A 319 20.37 8.79 8.08
C LEU A 319 19.75 7.40 8.36
N PHE A 320 19.12 7.19 9.53
CA PHE A 320 18.76 5.88 10.09
C PHE A 320 17.40 5.83 10.79
N ARG A 321 16.39 6.52 10.24
CA ARG A 321 15.07 6.66 10.90
C ARG A 321 14.33 5.31 11.13
N PRO A 322 13.71 5.08 12.31
CA PRO A 322 12.99 3.84 12.64
C PRO A 322 11.64 3.62 11.95
N ASP A 323 10.97 4.68 11.50
CA ASP A 323 9.67 4.62 10.81
C ASP A 323 9.82 4.07 9.38
N LYS A 324 11.03 4.19 8.84
CA LYS A 324 11.50 3.55 7.62
C LYS A 324 11.90 2.12 7.94
N HIS A 325 10.91 1.25 8.09
CA HIS A 325 11.11 -0.18 8.31
C HIS A 325 11.82 -0.89 7.15
N SER A 326 12.45 -0.19 6.20
CA SER A 326 13.46 -0.80 5.35
C SER A 326 14.59 0.10 4.87
N PHE A 327 15.76 -0.51 4.66
CA PHE A 327 16.87 0.02 3.89
C PHE A 327 16.44 0.43 2.47
N LYS A 328 15.24 0.06 2.00
CA LYS A 328 14.64 0.57 0.75
C LYS A 328 14.21 2.04 0.89
N ASP A 329 13.90 2.49 2.09
CA ASP A 329 13.30 3.80 2.38
C ASP A 329 14.33 4.85 2.86
N MET A 330 15.56 4.45 3.23
CA MET A 330 16.70 5.39 3.39
C MET A 330 16.88 6.21 2.10
N GLY A 331 17.28 7.47 2.22
CA GLY A 331 17.67 8.27 1.05
C GLY A 331 18.83 7.59 0.33
N VAL A 332 18.90 7.73 -1.01
CA VAL A 332 19.98 7.13 -1.82
C VAL A 332 21.36 7.49 -1.25
N LEU A 333 21.52 8.76 -0.85
CA LEU A 333 22.72 9.29 -0.19
C LEU A 333 23.12 8.55 1.09
N GLU A 334 22.15 8.25 1.95
CA GLU A 334 22.36 7.68 3.28
C GLU A 334 22.79 6.22 3.16
N LYS A 335 22.17 5.50 2.21
CA LYS A 335 22.54 4.14 1.84
C LYS A 335 23.95 4.11 1.30
N SER A 336 24.26 4.96 0.32
CA SER A 336 25.57 4.98 -0.35
C SER A 336 26.71 5.28 0.61
N GLU A 337 26.51 6.15 1.59
CA GLU A 337 27.54 6.51 2.56
C GLU A 337 27.77 5.41 3.61
N LEU A 338 26.70 4.84 4.18
CA LEU A 338 26.84 3.67 5.04
C LEU A 338 27.47 2.51 4.27
N LEU A 339 27.03 2.26 3.04
CA LEU A 339 27.60 1.24 2.17
C LEU A 339 29.06 1.52 1.88
N ARG A 340 29.45 2.78 1.64
CA ARG A 340 30.85 3.18 1.44
C ARG A 340 31.67 2.90 2.67
N HIS A 341 31.18 3.29 3.86
CA HIS A 341 31.89 3.06 5.10
C HIS A 341 32.00 1.56 5.40
N LEU A 342 30.90 0.81 5.37
CA LEU A 342 30.92 -0.65 5.53
C LEU A 342 31.81 -1.33 4.50
N THR A 343 31.75 -0.94 3.22
CA THR A 343 32.62 -1.47 2.16
C THR A 343 34.10 -1.17 2.43
N LYS A 344 34.42 -0.01 2.97
CA LYS A 344 35.79 0.34 3.41
C LYS A 344 36.23 -0.54 4.58
N GLU A 345 35.33 -0.82 5.53
CA GLU A 345 35.59 -1.77 6.63
C GLU A 345 35.87 -3.19 6.11
N PHE A 346 35.33 -3.54 4.94
CA PHE A 346 35.64 -4.76 4.18
C PHE A 346 36.82 -4.63 3.19
N GLY A 347 37.54 -3.50 3.14
CA GLY A 347 38.73 -3.30 2.30
C GLY A 347 38.49 -2.90 0.84
N GLY A 348 37.31 -2.34 0.52
CA GLY A 348 37.00 -1.80 -0.82
C GLY A 348 37.48 -0.37 -1.05
N THR A 349 37.96 -0.06 -2.26
CA THR A 349 38.25 1.30 -2.74
C THR A 349 37.14 1.73 -3.70
N ASN A 350 36.49 2.88 -3.50
CA ASN A 350 35.46 3.42 -4.41
C ASN A 350 35.96 4.73 -5.05
N ALA A 351 35.95 4.78 -6.38
CA ALA A 351 36.03 5.99 -7.20
C ALA A 351 34.90 5.92 -8.25
N ASN A 352 34.23 7.05 -8.51
CA ASN A 352 33.03 7.29 -9.34
C ASN A 352 31.70 7.31 -8.57
N LEU A 353 31.43 8.44 -7.92
CA LEU A 353 30.13 8.73 -7.33
C LEU A 353 29.07 8.94 -8.44
N PRO A 354 27.95 8.19 -8.41
CA PRO A 354 26.86 8.37 -9.36
C PRO A 354 26.10 9.70 -9.17
N ARG A 355 25.22 10.00 -10.12
CA ARG A 355 24.34 11.18 -10.08
C ARG A 355 23.55 11.24 -8.75
N GLY A 356 23.58 12.39 -8.11
CA GLY A 356 22.86 12.70 -6.88
C GLY A 356 23.61 12.41 -5.58
N GLU A 357 24.80 11.81 -5.66
CA GLU A 357 25.69 11.63 -4.50
C GLU A 357 26.39 12.92 -4.11
N ARG A 358 26.58 13.16 -2.81
CA ARG A 358 27.35 14.31 -2.33
C ARG A 358 28.80 14.20 -2.77
N CYS A 359 29.38 15.32 -3.15
CA CYS A 359 30.75 15.40 -3.61
C CYS A 359 31.41 16.65 -3.02
N VAL A 360 32.73 16.59 -2.85
CA VAL A 360 33.55 17.73 -2.43
C VAL A 360 34.19 18.40 -3.65
N SER A 361 34.48 17.61 -4.69
CA SER A 361 34.99 18.09 -5.98
C SER A 361 34.44 17.24 -7.12
N SER A 362 34.53 17.75 -8.35
CA SER A 362 34.05 17.06 -9.56
C SER A 362 34.85 15.80 -9.89
N GLU A 363 36.07 15.64 -9.36
CA GLU A 363 36.91 14.46 -9.64
C GLU A 363 36.38 13.19 -8.97
N PHE A 364 35.53 13.35 -7.95
CA PHE A 364 34.86 12.23 -7.27
C PHE A 364 33.60 11.79 -8.00
N CYS A 365 33.09 12.58 -8.94
CA CYS A 365 31.88 12.28 -9.69
C CYS A 365 32.19 11.42 -10.92
N ALA A 366 31.22 10.60 -11.33
CA ALA A 366 31.29 9.93 -12.63
C ALA A 366 31.50 10.94 -13.77
N VAL A 367 32.26 10.56 -14.80
CA VAL A 367 32.59 11.45 -15.91
C VAL A 367 31.32 11.99 -16.59
N GLY A 368 31.34 13.26 -16.99
CA GLY A 368 30.15 13.98 -17.47
C GLY A 368 29.31 14.62 -16.35
N LEU A 369 29.65 14.37 -15.08
CA LEU A 369 29.06 15.05 -13.93
C LEU A 369 29.98 16.15 -13.38
N VAL A 370 29.40 17.20 -12.82
CA VAL A 370 30.06 18.28 -12.09
C VAL A 370 29.60 18.28 -10.65
N CYS A 371 30.51 18.64 -9.75
CA CYS A 371 30.20 18.78 -8.34
C CYS A 371 29.76 20.20 -8.00
N SER A 372 28.56 20.33 -7.44
CA SER A 372 28.10 21.55 -6.76
C SER A 372 27.55 21.22 -5.37
N GLY A 373 28.24 20.32 -4.67
CA GLY A 373 27.80 19.70 -3.42
C GLY A 373 27.14 18.33 -3.61
N VAL A 374 26.59 18.04 -4.80
CA VAL A 374 26.27 16.68 -5.29
C VAL A 374 26.64 16.54 -6.77
N CYS A 375 26.94 15.32 -7.21
CA CYS A 375 27.30 15.00 -8.59
C CYS A 375 26.11 15.17 -9.53
N GLN A 376 26.24 16.03 -10.54
CA GLN A 376 25.17 16.40 -11.46
C GLN A 376 25.58 16.45 -12.91
N PRO A 377 24.65 16.23 -13.85
CA PRO A 377 24.94 16.43 -15.25
C PRO A 377 25.43 17.86 -15.53
N ARG A 378 26.54 17.98 -16.23
CA ARG A 378 27.02 19.28 -16.73
C ARG A 378 25.99 19.84 -17.72
N VAL A 379 25.58 21.10 -17.53
CA VAL A 379 24.78 21.81 -18.53
C VAL A 379 25.72 22.43 -19.56
N PHE A 380 25.40 22.21 -20.82
CA PHE A 380 26.22 22.63 -21.94
C PHE A 380 25.72 23.98 -22.45
N GLN A 381 26.62 24.95 -22.63
CA GLN A 381 26.33 26.16 -23.38
C GLN A 381 26.68 25.93 -24.84
N ALA A 382 25.82 26.33 -25.77
CA ALA A 382 26.09 26.19 -27.21
C ALA A 382 27.38 26.93 -27.60
N SER A 383 27.68 28.05 -26.95
CA SER A 383 28.93 28.80 -27.14
C SER A 383 30.18 28.00 -26.81
N ASP A 384 30.10 26.97 -25.97
CA ASP A 384 31.26 26.22 -25.49
C ASP A 384 31.33 24.84 -26.13
N ALA A 385 30.16 24.23 -26.36
CA ALA A 385 30.03 22.91 -26.93
C ALA A 385 30.28 22.87 -28.45
N CYS A 386 29.88 23.92 -29.17
CA CYS A 386 29.94 23.94 -30.64
C CYS A 386 31.34 24.28 -31.18
N ASP A 387 31.75 23.60 -32.24
CA ASP A 387 33.03 23.79 -32.92
C ASP A 387 33.15 25.24 -33.44
N LYS A 388 34.37 25.78 -33.41
CA LYS A 388 34.71 27.07 -34.02
C LYS A 388 34.35 27.10 -35.51
N ALA A 389 34.44 25.99 -36.23
CA ALA A 389 34.00 25.90 -37.62
C ALA A 389 32.50 26.14 -37.77
N ALA A 390 31.68 25.61 -36.86
CA ALA A 390 30.24 25.88 -36.84
C ALA A 390 29.93 27.35 -36.52
N LYS A 391 30.77 28.01 -35.72
CA LYS A 391 30.65 29.44 -35.38
C LYS A 391 31.12 30.39 -36.48
N ALA A 392 32.04 29.95 -37.33
CA ALA A 392 32.68 30.80 -38.35
C ALA A 392 31.92 30.82 -39.69
N GLU A 393 30.96 29.91 -39.92
CA GLU A 393 30.15 29.93 -41.13
C GLU A 393 29.22 31.15 -41.16
N ALA A 394 29.31 31.92 -42.26
CA ALA A 394 28.62 33.19 -42.45
C ALA A 394 27.08 33.09 -42.41
N ASN A 395 26.51 31.88 -42.52
CA ASN A 395 25.07 31.65 -42.62
C ASN A 395 24.41 31.15 -41.32
N GLY A 396 25.16 30.93 -40.23
CA GLY A 396 24.60 30.57 -38.91
C GLY A 396 23.92 29.19 -38.77
N GLU A 397 23.56 28.53 -39.87
CA GLU A 397 22.77 27.29 -39.89
C GLU A 397 23.39 26.14 -39.06
N ARG A 398 24.70 25.90 -39.17
CA ARG A 398 25.37 24.86 -38.36
C ARG A 398 25.43 25.19 -36.87
N LEU A 399 25.52 26.48 -36.54
CA LEU A 399 25.48 26.91 -35.14
C LEU A 399 24.07 26.69 -34.58
N GLU A 400 23.02 26.97 -35.35
CA GLU A 400 21.63 26.69 -34.98
C GLU A 400 21.38 25.19 -34.78
N MET A 401 21.86 24.33 -35.69
CA MET A 401 21.77 22.87 -35.55
C MET A 401 22.48 22.34 -34.30
N CYS A 402 23.69 22.85 -34.02
CA CYS A 402 24.43 22.50 -32.82
C CYS A 402 23.72 23.00 -31.55
N SER A 403 23.24 24.25 -31.56
CA SER A 403 22.48 24.83 -30.45
C SER A 403 21.23 24.00 -30.15
N PHE A 404 20.48 23.62 -31.18
CA PHE A 404 19.31 22.77 -31.03
C PHE A 404 19.66 21.40 -30.41
N ALA A 405 20.76 20.78 -30.83
CA ALA A 405 21.22 19.52 -30.23
C ALA A 405 21.65 19.70 -28.76
N VAL A 406 22.28 20.82 -28.42
CA VAL A 406 22.63 21.20 -27.04
C VAL A 406 21.38 21.44 -26.20
N ASP A 407 20.36 22.09 -26.75
CA ASP A 407 19.09 22.34 -26.06
C ASP A 407 18.35 21.03 -25.78
N LEU A 408 18.25 20.12 -26.75
CA LEU A 408 17.68 18.79 -26.55
C LEU A 408 18.44 17.99 -25.50
N LEU A 409 19.77 18.03 -25.52
CA LEU A 409 20.62 17.39 -24.52
C LEU A 409 20.36 17.97 -23.14
N ASN A 410 20.36 19.30 -23.00
CA ASN A 410 20.12 19.95 -21.72
C ASN A 410 18.72 19.64 -21.18
N ASP A 411 17.70 19.61 -22.05
CA ASP A 411 16.33 19.25 -21.68
C ASP A 411 16.26 17.79 -21.18
N ALA A 412 16.97 16.87 -21.84
CA ALA A 412 17.12 15.49 -21.40
C ALA A 412 17.86 15.39 -20.05
N LEU A 413 19.03 16.01 -19.91
CA LEU A 413 19.83 15.94 -18.68
C LEU A 413 19.11 16.53 -17.46
N GLN A 414 18.21 17.48 -17.70
CA GLN A 414 17.43 18.16 -16.66
C GLN A 414 16.02 17.58 -16.47
N ALA A 415 15.63 16.55 -17.22
CA ALA A 415 14.33 15.91 -17.08
C ALA A 415 14.21 15.28 -15.69
N TRP A 416 13.49 15.96 -14.80
CA TRP A 416 13.08 15.45 -13.51
C TRP A 416 11.65 15.86 -13.21
N PHE A 417 10.82 14.87 -12.89
CA PHE A 417 9.43 15.05 -12.51
C PHE A 417 9.19 14.51 -11.11
N LEU A 418 8.35 15.21 -10.34
CA LEU A 418 7.91 14.76 -9.02
C LEU A 418 6.41 14.49 -9.06
N VAL A 419 6.02 13.22 -8.98
CA VAL A 419 4.62 12.79 -8.86
C VAL A 419 4.29 12.66 -7.38
N VAL A 420 3.26 13.36 -6.94
CA VAL A 420 2.81 13.43 -5.56
C VAL A 420 1.43 12.79 -5.46
N THR A 421 1.25 11.88 -4.52
CA THR A 421 0.01 11.10 -4.35
C THR A 421 -0.32 10.89 -2.87
N SER A 422 -1.47 10.28 -2.60
CA SER A 422 -1.86 9.75 -1.30
C SER A 422 -2.23 8.27 -1.43
N SER A 423 -1.92 7.45 -0.43
CA SER A 423 -2.33 6.04 -0.40
C SER A 423 -3.79 5.76 -0.01
N GLY A 424 -4.57 6.78 0.38
CA GLY A 424 -5.98 6.59 0.73
C GLY A 424 -6.80 6.13 -0.48
N GLY A 425 -7.49 4.99 -0.39
CA GLY A 425 -8.47 4.54 -1.39
C GLY A 425 -7.90 3.89 -2.65
N GLY A 426 -6.59 3.72 -2.79
CA GLY A 426 -5.93 3.02 -3.89
C GLY A 426 -5.95 3.73 -5.25
N GLY A 427 -7.04 4.41 -5.61
CA GLY A 427 -7.22 5.09 -6.89
C GLY A 427 -6.16 6.16 -7.17
N HIS A 428 -5.90 7.07 -6.22
CA HIS A 428 -4.87 8.10 -6.38
C HIS A 428 -3.47 7.52 -6.62
N LEU A 429 -3.13 6.45 -5.89
CA LEU A 429 -1.85 5.77 -6.01
C LEU A 429 -1.70 5.08 -7.38
N VAL A 430 -2.74 4.40 -7.85
CA VAL A 430 -2.72 3.77 -9.19
C VAL A 430 -2.61 4.85 -10.27
N ALA A 431 -3.32 5.97 -10.12
CA ALA A 431 -3.24 7.10 -11.05
C ALA A 431 -1.81 7.66 -11.12
N ALA A 432 -1.18 7.82 -9.95
CA ALA A 432 0.19 8.30 -9.84
C ALA A 432 1.19 7.32 -10.46
N GLN A 433 0.98 6.02 -10.31
CA GLN A 433 1.81 4.99 -10.95
C GLN A 433 1.66 5.00 -12.48
N ASN A 434 0.45 5.21 -13.00
CA ASN A 434 0.20 5.33 -14.44
C ASN A 434 0.85 6.60 -15.01
N LEU A 435 0.72 7.73 -14.32
CA LEU A 435 1.40 8.98 -14.70
C LEU A 435 2.92 8.86 -14.59
N GLN A 436 3.44 8.19 -13.54
CA GLN A 436 4.87 7.93 -13.40
C GLN A 436 5.41 7.16 -14.61
N ARG A 437 4.71 6.11 -15.04
CA ARG A 437 5.07 5.34 -16.23
C ARG A 437 5.07 6.18 -17.49
N LYS A 438 3.99 6.95 -17.73
CA LYS A 438 3.87 7.86 -18.88
C LYS A 438 4.97 8.92 -18.92
N LEU A 439 5.29 9.53 -17.78
CA LEU A 439 6.35 10.53 -17.66
C LEU A 439 7.74 9.92 -17.81
N LEU A 440 7.93 8.66 -17.38
CA LEU A 440 9.18 7.95 -17.56
C LEU A 440 9.39 7.61 -19.04
N GLU A 441 8.37 7.10 -19.73
CA GLU A 441 8.39 6.87 -21.18
C GLU A 441 8.69 8.18 -21.95
N GLN A 442 8.11 9.30 -21.51
CA GLN A 442 8.41 10.62 -22.08
C GLN A 442 9.87 11.03 -21.85
N ALA A 443 10.41 10.82 -20.65
CA ALA A 443 11.80 11.13 -20.33
C ALA A 443 12.77 10.25 -21.13
N GLU A 444 12.49 8.94 -21.22
CA GLU A 444 13.26 7.99 -22.02
C GLU A 444 13.23 8.33 -23.52
N GLY A 445 12.07 8.70 -24.05
CA GLY A 445 11.95 9.23 -25.41
C GLY A 445 12.80 10.48 -25.62
N GLY A 446 12.82 11.39 -24.64
CA GLY A 446 13.72 12.56 -24.63
C GLY A 446 15.19 12.17 -24.66
N TYR A 447 15.60 11.13 -23.92
CA TYR A 447 16.98 10.63 -23.93
C TYR A 447 17.37 10.04 -25.28
N ILE A 448 16.48 9.29 -25.93
CA ILE A 448 16.70 8.73 -27.26
C ILE A 448 16.85 9.84 -28.29
N LEU A 449 15.97 10.86 -28.26
CA LEU A 449 16.05 12.01 -29.16
C LEU A 449 17.35 12.81 -28.93
N ALA A 450 17.74 13.04 -27.67
CA ALA A 450 19.00 13.71 -27.35
C ALA A 450 20.22 12.90 -27.84
N ALA A 451 20.22 11.58 -27.65
CA ALA A 451 21.29 10.70 -28.14
C ALA A 451 21.39 10.71 -29.68
N GLN A 452 20.25 10.66 -30.37
CA GLN A 452 20.18 10.75 -31.83
C GLN A 452 20.67 12.10 -32.34
N ALA A 453 20.20 13.20 -31.74
CA ALA A 453 20.64 14.55 -32.09
C ALA A 453 22.15 14.74 -31.85
N LEU A 454 22.67 14.24 -30.73
CA LEU A 454 24.09 14.27 -30.41
C LEU A 454 24.92 13.49 -31.44
N GLN A 455 24.47 12.29 -31.83
CA GLN A 455 25.14 11.44 -32.80
C GLN A 455 25.10 12.02 -34.23
N GLN A 456 23.94 12.52 -34.67
CA GLN A 456 23.76 13.14 -35.99
C GLN A 456 24.61 14.40 -36.15
N ASN A 457 24.75 15.18 -35.07
CA ASN A 457 25.48 16.45 -35.07
C ASN A 457 26.90 16.32 -34.53
N LYS A 458 27.47 15.12 -34.41
CA LYS A 458 28.80 14.87 -33.82
C LYS A 458 29.90 15.81 -34.37
N ALA A 459 29.89 16.06 -35.68
CA ALA A 459 30.88 16.91 -36.34
C ALA A 459 30.74 18.41 -36.04
N LEU A 460 29.66 18.82 -35.36
CA LEU A 460 29.39 20.19 -34.95
C LEU A 460 29.83 20.47 -33.50
N PHE A 461 30.11 19.43 -32.72
CA PHE A 461 30.62 19.53 -31.36
C PHE A 461 32.15 19.49 -31.32
N THR A 462 32.75 20.15 -30.33
CA THR A 462 34.15 19.86 -30.00
C THR A 462 34.28 18.41 -29.52
N PRO A 463 35.39 17.70 -29.79
CA PRO A 463 35.56 16.30 -29.36
C PRO A 463 35.37 16.11 -27.84
N GLU A 464 35.85 17.07 -27.04
CA GLU A 464 35.69 17.07 -25.59
C GLU A 464 34.22 17.23 -25.18
N ALA A 465 33.52 18.22 -25.73
CA ALA A 465 32.10 18.43 -25.41
C ALA A 465 31.23 17.25 -25.83
N TYR A 466 31.51 16.62 -26.98
CA TYR A 466 30.82 15.42 -27.43
C TYR A 466 30.99 14.25 -26.46
N ASN A 467 32.22 13.97 -26.01
CA ASN A 467 32.50 12.88 -25.08
C ASN A 467 31.82 13.14 -23.72
N LEU A 468 31.95 14.35 -23.19
CA LEU A 468 31.28 14.75 -21.95
C LEU A 468 29.75 14.67 -22.06
N ALA A 469 29.17 15.09 -23.19
CA ALA A 469 27.74 15.01 -23.43
C ALA A 469 27.25 13.55 -23.45
N LYS A 470 27.99 12.68 -24.13
CA LYS A 470 27.71 11.24 -24.20
C LYS A 470 27.77 10.59 -22.81
N GLU A 471 28.78 10.92 -22.02
CA GLU A 471 28.95 10.41 -20.66
C GLU A 471 27.90 10.96 -19.70
N ALA A 472 27.56 12.26 -19.79
CA ALA A 472 26.50 12.87 -19.00
C ALA A 472 25.14 12.22 -19.28
N LEU A 473 24.83 11.96 -20.56
CA LEU A 473 23.58 11.29 -20.95
C LEU A 473 23.54 9.85 -20.43
N SER A 474 24.65 9.12 -20.54
CA SER A 474 24.79 7.77 -19.96
C SER A 474 24.63 7.80 -18.43
N ALA A 475 25.22 8.77 -17.75
CA ALA A 475 25.12 8.92 -16.29
C ALA A 475 23.69 9.25 -15.83
N VAL A 476 22.91 9.99 -16.64
CA VAL A 476 21.49 10.25 -16.38
C VAL A 476 20.65 9.01 -16.61
N GLN A 477 20.89 8.26 -17.68
CA GLN A 477 20.20 7.00 -17.99
C GLN A 477 20.44 5.92 -16.93
N ASN A 478 21.65 5.88 -16.36
CA ASN A 478 22.04 4.92 -15.32
C ASN A 478 21.86 5.45 -13.88
N GLY A 479 21.43 6.71 -13.73
CA GLY A 479 21.26 7.36 -12.42
C GLY A 479 19.89 7.11 -11.78
N PRO A 480 19.52 7.90 -10.76
CA PRO A 480 18.17 7.88 -10.20
C PRO A 480 17.10 8.11 -11.29
N PRO A 481 15.91 7.50 -11.15
CA PRO A 481 14.86 7.56 -12.16
C PRO A 481 14.43 9.01 -12.41
N ALA A 482 14.19 9.36 -13.69
CA ALA A 482 13.74 10.69 -14.11
C ALA A 482 12.43 11.14 -13.44
N VAL A 483 11.67 10.19 -12.89
CA VAL A 483 10.39 10.44 -12.24
C VAL A 483 10.40 9.86 -10.83
N ALA A 484 10.37 10.74 -9.83
CA ALA A 484 10.20 10.36 -8.44
C ALA A 484 8.70 10.35 -8.09
N MET A 485 8.27 9.37 -7.29
CA MET A 485 6.92 9.32 -6.74
C MET A 485 6.97 9.46 -5.22
N LEU A 486 6.12 10.32 -4.68
CA LEU A 486 6.04 10.64 -3.26
C LEU A 486 4.61 10.42 -2.75
N ASP A 487 4.46 9.54 -1.77
CA ASP A 487 3.18 9.32 -1.08
C ASP A 487 3.10 10.20 0.16
N MET A 488 2.29 11.25 0.09
CA MET A 488 2.18 12.26 1.13
C MET A 488 1.71 11.70 2.46
N MET A 489 0.95 10.60 2.46
CA MET A 489 0.44 10.00 3.68
C MET A 489 1.47 9.12 4.39
N LYS A 490 2.62 8.88 3.76
CA LYS A 490 3.73 8.06 4.31
C LYS A 490 4.98 8.87 4.61
N ILE A 491 4.97 10.17 4.33
CA ILE A 491 6.12 11.04 4.58
C ILE A 491 6.01 11.75 5.93
N PRO A 492 7.16 12.13 6.53
CA PRO A 492 7.20 12.84 7.81
C PRO A 492 6.33 14.09 7.87
N CYS A 493 6.02 14.71 6.73
CA CYS A 493 5.26 15.95 6.73
C CYS A 493 3.78 15.80 7.17
N THR A 494 3.25 14.57 7.15
CA THR A 494 1.92 14.25 7.68
C THR A 494 1.98 13.56 9.04
N SER A 495 3.15 13.58 9.68
CA SER A 495 3.26 13.19 11.08
C SER A 495 2.83 14.35 11.98
N LEU A 496 2.37 14.07 13.20
CA LEU A 496 1.93 15.13 14.12
C LEU A 496 3.06 16.12 14.48
N ASP A 497 4.29 15.64 14.44
CA ASP A 497 5.49 16.24 15.01
C ASP A 497 6.43 16.90 13.98
N GLY A 498 6.16 16.82 12.68
CA GLY A 498 7.15 17.28 11.68
C GLY A 498 8.06 16.19 11.14
N MET A 499 8.41 15.24 12.01
CA MET A 499 9.64 14.47 11.92
C MET A 499 9.40 12.97 11.70
N GLY A 500 8.15 12.51 11.65
CA GLY A 500 7.77 11.11 11.41
C GLY A 500 7.43 10.31 12.66
N TYR A 501 7.51 10.87 13.86
CA TYR A 501 7.35 10.10 15.10
C TYR A 501 5.93 9.57 15.33
N ILE A 502 4.92 10.36 14.96
CA ILE A 502 3.51 9.94 15.05
C ILE A 502 2.94 9.99 13.63
N PRO A 503 2.92 8.86 12.89
CA PRO A 503 2.58 8.82 11.46
C PRO A 503 1.06 8.97 11.25
N LEU A 504 0.54 10.18 11.50
CA LEU A 504 -0.88 10.49 11.44
C LEU A 504 -1.43 10.30 10.00
N GLY A 505 -0.64 10.58 8.96
CA GLY A 505 -0.99 10.23 7.59
C GLY A 505 -1.22 8.73 7.36
N GLY A 506 -0.38 7.87 7.95
CA GLY A 506 -0.57 6.42 7.92
C GLY A 506 -1.87 6.02 8.59
N PHE A 507 -2.11 6.56 9.79
CA PHE A 507 -3.36 6.33 10.52
C PHE A 507 -4.61 6.77 9.74
N MET A 508 -4.58 7.94 9.10
CA MET A 508 -5.69 8.43 8.27
C MET A 508 -5.94 7.52 7.06
N THR A 509 -4.86 7.00 6.44
CA THR A 509 -4.97 6.03 5.35
C THR A 509 -5.63 4.73 5.83
N ASP A 510 -5.22 4.23 6.99
CA ASP A 510 -5.77 3.00 7.57
C ASP A 510 -7.23 3.17 7.97
N GLN A 511 -7.60 4.32 8.54
CA GLN A 511 -8.99 4.66 8.86
C GLN A 511 -9.84 4.72 7.59
N TRP A 512 -9.37 5.39 6.54
CA TRP A 512 -10.04 5.42 5.24
C TRP A 512 -10.28 4.01 4.70
N ASN A 513 -9.23 3.19 4.65
CA ASN A 513 -9.30 1.83 4.13
C ASN A 513 -10.24 0.94 4.96
N THR A 514 -10.26 1.14 6.28
CA THR A 514 -11.16 0.40 7.19
C THR A 514 -12.62 0.74 6.91
N LEU A 515 -12.95 2.03 6.79
CA LEU A 515 -14.31 2.49 6.48
C LEU A 515 -14.76 2.03 5.08
N GLN A 516 -13.85 2.03 4.11
CA GLN A 516 -14.12 1.49 2.78
C GLN A 516 -14.38 -0.02 2.83
N ALA A 517 -13.55 -0.78 3.56
CA ALA A 517 -13.71 -2.23 3.71
C ALA A 517 -14.99 -2.63 4.45
N SER A 518 -15.48 -1.79 5.36
CA SER A 518 -16.72 -2.01 6.11
C SER A 518 -17.96 -1.47 5.43
N GLY A 519 -17.84 -0.82 4.27
CA GLY A 519 -18.96 -0.14 3.61
C GLY A 519 -19.54 1.04 4.41
N ASP A 520 -18.79 1.65 5.33
CA ASP A 520 -19.27 2.77 6.16
C ASP A 520 -19.24 4.11 5.38
N ILE A 521 -20.29 4.32 4.59
CA ILE A 521 -20.45 5.50 3.73
C ILE A 521 -20.50 6.81 4.53
N GLU A 522 -21.14 6.81 5.70
CA GLU A 522 -21.23 8.01 6.55
C GLU A 522 -19.88 8.35 7.19
N GLY A 523 -19.11 7.35 7.62
CA GLY A 523 -17.74 7.53 8.06
C GLY A 523 -16.86 8.15 6.96
N LEU A 524 -16.96 7.65 5.73
CA LEU A 524 -16.23 8.20 4.59
C LEU A 524 -16.63 9.64 4.26
N LYS A 525 -17.93 9.96 4.28
CA LYS A 525 -18.44 11.34 4.10
C LYS A 525 -17.85 12.29 5.14
N ARG A 526 -17.77 11.86 6.42
CA ARG A 526 -17.15 12.66 7.49
C ARG A 526 -15.66 12.89 7.26
N LEU A 527 -14.92 11.87 6.80
CA LEU A 527 -13.50 12.02 6.49
C LEU A 527 -13.28 13.02 5.34
N VAL A 528 -14.09 12.98 4.29
CA VAL A 528 -14.02 13.96 3.19
C VAL A 528 -14.40 15.36 3.65
N ALA A 529 -15.45 15.51 4.46
CA ALA A 529 -15.80 16.80 5.06
C ALA A 529 -14.68 17.37 5.96
N ALA A 530 -13.89 16.49 6.58
CA ALA A 530 -12.73 16.86 7.40
C ALA A 530 -11.46 17.15 6.58
N GLN A 531 -11.46 16.90 5.27
CA GLN A 531 -10.30 17.09 4.40
C GLN A 531 -9.65 18.48 4.49
N PRO A 532 -10.40 19.61 4.57
CA PRO A 532 -9.80 20.94 4.72
C PRO A 532 -8.93 21.09 5.97
N LEU A 533 -9.18 20.29 7.02
CA LEU A 533 -8.37 20.29 8.23
C LEU A 533 -6.95 19.80 7.97
N THR A 534 -6.72 18.95 6.96
CA THR A 534 -5.35 18.49 6.62
C THR A 534 -4.45 19.67 6.26
N GLN A 535 -4.95 20.62 5.48
CA GLN A 535 -4.24 21.86 5.14
C GLN A 535 -3.99 22.74 6.34
N TRP A 536 -4.90 22.76 7.31
CA TRP A 536 -4.72 23.51 8.54
C TRP A 536 -3.69 22.87 9.49
N VAL A 537 -3.78 21.55 9.69
CA VAL A 537 -2.90 20.80 10.60
C VAL A 537 -1.49 20.66 10.02
N PHE A 538 -1.36 20.14 8.80
CA PHE A 538 -0.07 19.77 8.21
C PHE A 538 0.47 20.82 7.23
N GLY A 539 -0.31 21.84 6.88
CA GLY A 539 0.00 22.71 5.75
C GLY A 539 1.38 23.35 5.81
N ARG A 540 1.76 23.91 6.97
CA ARG A 540 3.07 24.55 7.17
C ARG A 540 4.21 23.54 7.05
N GLN A 541 4.12 22.44 7.79
CA GLN A 541 5.10 21.37 7.81
C GLN A 541 5.28 20.73 6.43
N CYS A 542 4.19 20.38 5.75
CA CYS A 542 4.23 19.84 4.40
C CYS A 542 4.75 20.84 3.37
N ARG A 543 4.44 22.12 3.48
CA ARG A 543 5.06 23.12 2.61
C ARG A 543 6.57 23.16 2.80
N ASP A 544 7.04 23.21 4.04
CA ASP A 544 8.46 23.35 4.33
C ASP A 544 9.24 22.06 3.96
N PHE A 545 8.64 20.89 4.20
CA PHE A 545 9.13 19.61 3.72
C PHE A 545 9.17 19.53 2.20
N MET A 546 8.08 19.89 1.51
CA MET A 546 8.02 19.84 0.04
C MET A 546 8.97 20.86 -0.58
N LYS A 547 9.19 22.03 0.04
CA LYS A 547 10.26 22.95 -0.35
C LYS A 547 11.62 22.29 -0.21
N SER A 548 11.87 21.53 0.86
CA SER A 548 13.11 20.76 1.04
C SER A 548 13.30 19.69 -0.04
N VAL A 549 12.23 18.98 -0.40
CA VAL A 549 12.22 17.96 -1.47
C VAL A 549 12.46 18.57 -2.84
N ILE A 550 11.73 19.64 -3.19
CA ILE A 550 11.80 20.31 -4.50
C ILE A 550 13.08 21.13 -4.63
N ARG A 551 13.54 21.74 -3.54
CA ARG A 551 14.82 22.47 -3.43
C ARG A 551 15.94 21.59 -2.89
N HIS A 552 15.98 20.34 -3.33
CA HIS A 552 17.23 19.59 -3.47
C HIS A 552 17.84 18.95 -2.24
N LYS A 553 17.19 18.99 -1.07
CA LYS A 553 17.82 18.48 0.16
C LYS A 553 17.62 17.00 0.40
N GLN A 554 16.56 16.38 -0.14
CA GLN A 554 16.14 15.05 0.32
C GLN A 554 16.19 13.92 -0.73
N LEU A 555 16.04 14.23 -2.02
CA LEU A 555 15.93 13.20 -3.07
C LEU A 555 17.18 13.08 -3.96
N GLY A 556 18.25 13.83 -3.68
CA GLY A 556 19.49 13.79 -4.47
C GLY A 556 19.41 14.52 -5.83
N TYR A 557 18.31 15.20 -6.14
CA TYR A 557 18.21 16.06 -7.32
C TYR A 557 18.62 17.48 -6.94
N GLN A 558 19.46 18.16 -7.72
CA GLN A 558 19.90 19.55 -7.43
C GLN A 558 19.26 20.63 -8.30
N ARG A 559 18.41 20.26 -9.27
CA ARG A 559 17.51 21.19 -9.97
C ARG A 559 16.08 20.94 -9.55
N PRO A 560 15.24 21.99 -9.45
CA PRO A 560 13.86 21.80 -9.02
C PRO A 560 13.14 20.97 -10.07
N ALA A 561 12.12 20.23 -9.63
CA ALA A 561 11.36 19.39 -10.55
C ALA A 561 10.84 20.29 -11.66
N LYS A 562 11.04 19.86 -12.93
CA LYS A 562 10.56 20.61 -14.10
C LYS A 562 9.07 20.88 -13.94
N ARG A 563 8.35 19.87 -13.44
CA ARG A 563 6.93 19.94 -13.04
C ARG A 563 6.69 19.10 -11.79
N VAL A 564 5.82 19.60 -10.93
CA VAL A 564 5.22 18.81 -9.85
C VAL A 564 3.85 18.35 -10.34
N VAL A 565 3.61 17.06 -10.30
CA VAL A 565 2.35 16.44 -10.69
C VAL A 565 1.67 15.93 -9.44
N SER A 566 0.39 16.23 -9.23
CA SER A 566 -0.39 15.67 -8.11
C SER A 566 -1.61 14.92 -8.63
N THR A 567 -1.91 13.76 -8.05
CA THR A 567 -3.14 13.00 -8.32
C THR A 567 -4.16 13.07 -7.19
N GLN A 568 -3.90 13.93 -6.20
CA GLN A 568 -4.65 13.93 -4.95
C GLN A 568 -4.99 15.37 -4.51
N PRO A 569 -6.16 15.60 -3.88
CA PRO A 569 -6.63 16.94 -3.57
C PRO A 569 -6.23 17.47 -2.17
N LEU A 570 -5.43 16.74 -1.40
CA LEU A 570 -4.92 17.21 -0.11
C LEU A 570 -3.75 18.17 -0.33
N LEU A 571 -3.61 19.14 0.57
CA LEU A 571 -2.39 19.93 0.70
C LEU A 571 -1.97 20.69 -0.59
N ILE A 572 -2.93 21.00 -1.47
CA ILE A 572 -2.70 21.69 -2.76
C ILE A 572 -1.98 23.03 -2.53
N GLN A 573 -2.39 23.81 -1.52
CA GLN A 573 -1.71 25.08 -1.18
C GLN A 573 -0.23 24.83 -0.85
N SER A 574 0.04 23.83 -0.01
CA SER A 574 1.40 23.52 0.42
C SER A 574 2.29 23.08 -0.75
N LEU A 575 1.73 22.35 -1.72
CA LEU A 575 2.42 21.97 -2.95
C LEU A 575 2.68 23.17 -3.86
N LEU A 576 1.68 24.04 -4.03
CA LEU A 576 1.83 25.28 -4.81
C LEU A 576 2.86 26.23 -4.21
N ASP A 577 2.86 26.38 -2.89
CA ASP A 577 3.86 27.18 -2.17
C ASP A 577 5.28 26.60 -2.29
N ALA A 578 5.40 25.29 -2.54
CA ALA A 578 6.67 24.59 -2.65
C ALA A 578 7.20 24.46 -4.09
N SER A 579 6.32 24.43 -5.09
CA SER A 579 6.63 24.19 -6.52
C SER A 579 7.40 25.31 -7.25
N ASP A 580 7.79 26.39 -6.56
CA ASP A 580 8.47 27.57 -7.12
C ASP A 580 7.91 27.95 -8.51
N ALA A 581 8.73 28.11 -9.56
CA ALA A 581 8.30 28.57 -10.89
C ALA A 581 7.70 27.48 -11.81
N GLY A 582 7.88 26.19 -11.48
CA GLY A 582 7.51 25.08 -12.38
C GLY A 582 6.01 24.80 -12.48
N GLY A 583 5.23 25.29 -11.52
CA GLY A 583 3.80 25.03 -11.42
C GLY A 583 3.46 23.63 -10.87
N LEU A 584 2.17 23.41 -10.68
CA LEU A 584 1.55 22.17 -10.21
C LEU A 584 0.53 21.71 -11.24
N ASP A 585 0.75 20.55 -11.83
CA ASP A 585 -0.24 19.85 -12.66
C ASP A 585 -1.08 18.94 -11.75
N LEU A 586 -2.33 19.32 -11.49
CA LEU A 586 -3.27 18.55 -10.67
C LEU A 586 -4.16 17.71 -11.58
N TYR A 587 -3.98 16.39 -11.56
CA TYR A 587 -4.79 15.43 -12.29
C TYR A 587 -5.96 14.96 -11.46
N MET A 588 -7.17 15.20 -11.97
CA MET A 588 -8.38 14.63 -11.42
C MET A 588 -8.38 13.12 -11.58
N THR A 589 -8.68 12.44 -10.47
CA THR A 589 -8.83 10.98 -10.43
C THR A 589 -10.30 10.56 -10.33
N ASP A 590 -11.22 11.50 -10.45
CA ASP A 590 -12.67 11.34 -10.47
C ASP A 590 -13.26 12.09 -11.66
N LEU A 591 -14.48 11.74 -12.06
CA LEU A 591 -15.18 12.42 -13.13
C LEU A 591 -15.60 13.81 -12.66
N PRO A 592 -15.56 14.83 -13.54
CA PRO A 592 -15.82 16.21 -13.16
C PRO A 592 -17.32 16.47 -13.03
N THR A 593 -17.87 16.08 -11.88
CA THR A 593 -19.26 16.35 -11.49
C THR A 593 -19.31 17.22 -10.24
N GLU A 594 -20.47 17.82 -9.95
CA GLU A 594 -20.64 18.68 -8.76
C GLU A 594 -20.35 17.94 -7.45
N GLU A 595 -20.54 16.61 -7.44
CA GLU A 595 -20.32 15.76 -6.27
C GLU A 595 -18.84 15.39 -6.04
N ALA A 596 -17.92 15.74 -6.95
CA ALA A 596 -16.48 15.64 -6.75
C ALA A 596 -15.96 16.75 -5.80
N VAL A 597 -16.67 16.96 -4.69
CA VAL A 597 -16.46 18.03 -3.70
C VAL A 597 -15.09 17.98 -3.04
N HIS A 598 -14.48 16.79 -2.95
CA HIS A 598 -13.13 16.59 -2.42
C HIS A 598 -12.05 17.22 -3.29
N PHE A 599 -12.26 17.36 -4.61
CA PHE A 599 -11.41 18.13 -5.52
C PHE A 599 -11.84 19.59 -5.57
N PHE A 600 -13.12 19.85 -5.88
CA PHE A 600 -13.57 21.20 -6.18
C PHE A 600 -13.64 22.13 -4.95
N GLY A 601 -14.00 21.60 -3.78
CA GLY A 601 -14.04 22.38 -2.54
C GLY A 601 -12.70 23.05 -2.20
N PRO A 602 -11.59 22.29 -2.12
CA PRO A 602 -10.27 22.88 -1.95
C PRO A 602 -9.87 23.87 -3.05
N LEU A 603 -10.21 23.60 -4.32
CA LEU A 603 -9.87 24.49 -5.44
C LEU A 603 -10.60 25.84 -5.37
N VAL A 604 -11.90 25.83 -5.06
CA VAL A 604 -12.70 27.05 -4.87
C VAL A 604 -12.21 27.85 -3.66
N ALA A 605 -11.76 27.18 -2.59
CA ALA A 605 -11.16 27.87 -1.44
C ALA A 605 -9.84 28.56 -1.80
N LEU A 606 -9.07 28.00 -2.74
CA LEU A 606 -7.79 28.56 -3.21
C LEU A 606 -7.96 29.75 -4.14
N SER A 607 -8.96 29.73 -5.03
CA SER A 607 -9.19 30.84 -5.98
C SER A 607 -9.51 32.16 -5.28
N GLY A 608 -10.06 32.12 -4.05
CA GLY A 608 -10.34 33.32 -3.27
C GLY A 608 -9.15 33.94 -2.52
N THR A 609 -7.98 33.29 -2.45
CA THR A 609 -6.94 33.66 -1.46
C THR A 609 -5.60 34.18 -2.01
N SER A 610 -5.25 34.02 -3.29
CA SER A 610 -3.97 34.56 -3.81
C SER A 610 -3.88 34.63 -5.34
N SER A 611 -3.57 35.82 -5.87
CA SER A 611 -3.30 36.07 -7.30
C SER A 611 -2.06 35.35 -7.84
N THR A 612 -1.16 34.87 -6.96
CA THR A 612 0.05 34.12 -7.32
C THR A 612 -0.22 32.61 -7.53
N ILE A 613 -1.37 32.12 -7.07
CA ILE A 613 -1.85 30.73 -7.21
C ILE A 613 -2.52 30.55 -8.58
N GLU A 614 -3.30 31.54 -9.03
CA GLU A 614 -4.01 31.61 -10.32
C GLU A 614 -3.10 31.60 -11.57
N LYS A 615 -1.78 31.42 -11.42
CA LYS A 615 -0.86 31.34 -12.57
C LYS A 615 -0.05 30.05 -12.62
N ARG A 616 -0.08 29.25 -11.55
CA ARG A 616 0.84 28.13 -11.36
C ARG A 616 0.15 26.78 -11.21
N LEU A 617 -1.16 26.74 -11.00
CA LEU A 617 -1.93 25.51 -10.99
C LEU A 617 -2.48 25.21 -12.39
N PHE A 618 -2.31 23.99 -12.88
CA PHE A 618 -2.95 23.49 -14.09
C PHE A 618 -3.85 22.31 -13.72
N LEU A 619 -5.14 22.42 -13.99
CA LEU A 619 -6.11 21.38 -13.68
C LEU A 619 -6.29 20.48 -14.89
N HIS A 620 -5.88 19.23 -14.74
CA HIS A 620 -6.04 18.16 -15.72
C HIS A 620 -7.29 17.34 -15.39
N GLY A 621 -8.21 17.21 -16.33
CA GLY A 621 -9.43 16.42 -16.17
C GLY A 621 -10.03 16.01 -17.50
N VAL A 622 -11.03 15.13 -17.50
CA VAL A 622 -11.79 14.82 -18.72
C VAL A 622 -12.90 15.86 -18.95
N SER A 623 -13.56 15.84 -20.10
CA SER A 623 -14.69 16.74 -20.34
C SER A 623 -15.83 16.46 -19.37
N PRO A 624 -16.44 17.48 -18.73
CA PRO A 624 -17.72 17.32 -18.05
C PRO A 624 -18.83 16.93 -19.02
N MET A 625 -19.95 16.45 -18.46
CA MET A 625 -21.11 16.01 -19.25
C MET A 625 -21.62 17.12 -20.18
N GLN A 626 -21.56 18.37 -19.71
CA GLN A 626 -21.96 19.56 -20.44
C GLN A 626 -21.00 20.71 -20.15
N GLY A 627 -20.95 21.72 -21.03
CA GLY A 627 -20.22 22.97 -20.82
C GLY A 627 -18.70 22.95 -21.01
N GLY A 628 -18.04 21.78 -21.11
CA GLY A 628 -16.60 21.69 -21.40
C GLY A 628 -15.73 22.43 -20.38
N GLU A 629 -14.75 23.20 -20.84
CA GLU A 629 -13.84 23.99 -19.98
C GLU A 629 -14.58 25.03 -19.13
N ALA A 630 -15.68 25.59 -19.64
CA ALA A 630 -16.46 26.61 -18.93
C ALA A 630 -17.11 26.03 -17.67
N GLU A 631 -17.53 24.77 -17.72
CA GLU A 631 -18.11 24.09 -16.58
C GLU A 631 -17.04 23.73 -15.54
N LEU A 632 -15.87 23.27 -15.98
CA LEU A 632 -14.73 23.04 -15.08
C LEU A 632 -14.27 24.34 -14.40
N GLU A 633 -14.26 25.47 -15.11
CA GLU A 633 -13.97 26.79 -14.53
C GLU A 633 -14.98 27.15 -13.45
N ARG A 634 -16.28 26.93 -13.71
CA ARG A 634 -17.36 27.17 -12.73
C ARG A 634 -17.20 26.30 -11.49
N LEU A 635 -16.93 25.00 -11.67
CA LEU A 635 -16.81 24.04 -10.57
C LEU A 635 -15.56 24.26 -9.71
N SER A 636 -14.43 24.56 -10.35
CA SER A 636 -13.13 24.65 -9.68
C SER A 636 -12.74 26.07 -9.26
N GLY A 637 -13.33 27.10 -9.88
CA GLY A 637 -12.86 28.48 -9.78
C GLY A 637 -11.52 28.74 -10.48
N ILE A 638 -11.01 27.79 -11.28
CA ILE A 638 -9.74 27.92 -12.01
C ILE A 638 -9.99 28.49 -13.40
N PRO A 639 -9.25 29.53 -13.84
CA PRO A 639 -9.40 30.13 -15.17
C PRO A 639 -9.24 29.11 -16.32
N ARG A 640 -10.04 29.25 -17.39
CA ARG A 640 -9.99 28.32 -18.56
C ARG A 640 -8.60 28.04 -19.12
N ARG A 641 -7.73 29.05 -19.19
CA ARG A 641 -6.36 28.90 -19.72
C ARG A 641 -5.47 27.93 -18.92
N GLN A 642 -5.90 27.55 -17.71
CA GLN A 642 -5.23 26.62 -16.81
C GLN A 642 -5.94 25.26 -16.72
N ILE A 643 -7.06 25.10 -17.44
CA ILE A 643 -7.79 23.84 -17.51
C ILE A 643 -7.31 23.10 -18.76
N ILE A 644 -6.94 21.85 -18.58
CA ILE A 644 -6.49 20.95 -19.65
C ILE A 644 -7.47 19.79 -19.71
N ILE A 645 -8.25 19.73 -20.79
CA ILE A 645 -9.14 18.59 -21.04
C ILE A 645 -8.35 17.45 -21.66
N ASP A 646 -8.02 16.48 -20.83
CA ASP A 646 -7.42 15.23 -21.26
C ASP A 646 -8.46 14.31 -21.91
N LYS A 647 -8.01 13.57 -22.92
CA LYS A 647 -8.85 12.57 -23.61
C LYS A 647 -9.31 11.47 -22.65
N PHE A 648 -8.45 11.07 -21.73
CA PHE A 648 -8.67 10.02 -20.75
C PHE A 648 -8.12 10.45 -19.39
N MET A 649 -8.72 9.94 -18.33
CA MET A 649 -8.16 10.00 -16.97
C MET A 649 -6.79 9.28 -16.91
N PRO A 650 -6.00 9.45 -15.84
CA PRO A 650 -4.71 8.74 -15.67
C PRO A 650 -4.87 7.22 -15.37
N ILE A 651 -5.57 6.52 -16.25
CA ILE A 651 -5.83 5.07 -16.21
C ILE A 651 -4.68 4.28 -16.86
N ASP A 652 -4.68 2.95 -16.72
CA ASP A 652 -3.65 2.13 -17.33
C ASP A 652 -3.70 2.27 -18.88
N PRO A 653 -2.56 2.48 -19.57
CA PRO A 653 -2.54 2.69 -21.02
C PRO A 653 -3.21 1.58 -21.84
N SER A 654 -3.27 0.34 -21.33
CA SER A 654 -3.94 -0.79 -21.99
C SER A 654 -5.39 -0.48 -22.34
N PHE A 655 -6.14 0.22 -21.48
CA PHE A 655 -7.52 0.65 -21.73
C PHE A 655 -7.67 1.64 -22.89
N THR A 656 -6.62 2.40 -23.20
CA THR A 656 -6.66 3.45 -24.24
C THR A 656 -6.05 3.00 -25.57
N SER A 657 -5.23 1.95 -25.53
CA SER A 657 -4.51 1.40 -26.68
C SER A 657 -5.37 0.58 -27.64
N GLY A 658 -6.55 0.12 -27.19
CA GLY A 658 -7.39 -0.83 -27.93
C GLY A 658 -6.84 -2.26 -27.97
N SER A 659 -5.86 -2.58 -27.12
CA SER A 659 -5.25 -3.93 -27.04
C SER A 659 -5.99 -4.92 -26.16
N LEU A 660 -6.95 -4.44 -25.35
CA LEU A 660 -7.72 -5.31 -24.48
C LEU A 660 -8.75 -6.13 -25.28
N PRO A 661 -9.02 -7.37 -24.87
CA PRO A 661 -10.05 -8.19 -25.51
C PRO A 661 -11.43 -7.53 -25.35
N SER A 662 -12.28 -7.63 -26.37
CA SER A 662 -13.68 -7.16 -26.32
C SER A 662 -14.64 -8.26 -25.85
N PRO A 663 -15.88 -7.92 -25.44
CA PRO A 663 -16.94 -8.90 -25.14
C PRO A 663 -17.11 -9.95 -26.25
N GLY A 664 -17.19 -11.23 -25.90
CA GLY A 664 -17.31 -12.38 -26.83
C GLY A 664 -16.09 -12.63 -27.73
N GLN A 665 -14.89 -12.15 -27.36
CA GLN A 665 -13.63 -12.50 -28.03
C GLN A 665 -12.93 -13.63 -27.26
N ALA A 666 -12.44 -14.66 -27.93
CA ALA A 666 -11.67 -15.70 -27.26
C ALA A 666 -10.38 -15.12 -26.63
N VAL A 667 -10.10 -15.46 -25.37
CA VAL A 667 -8.92 -14.95 -24.65
C VAL A 667 -8.45 -15.92 -23.56
N ALA A 668 -7.15 -15.96 -23.34
CA ALA A 668 -6.50 -16.75 -22.29
C ALA A 668 -6.19 -15.87 -21.08
N ILE A 669 -6.98 -15.95 -20.01
CA ILE A 669 -6.79 -15.16 -18.79
C ILE A 669 -5.84 -15.86 -17.83
N ARG A 670 -4.71 -15.23 -17.52
CA ARG A 670 -3.73 -15.76 -16.56
C ARG A 670 -4.03 -15.24 -15.16
N LEU A 671 -4.26 -16.16 -14.23
CA LEU A 671 -4.45 -15.83 -12.82
C LEU A 671 -3.28 -16.33 -11.96
N LYS A 672 -2.96 -15.57 -10.93
CA LYS A 672 -2.06 -15.97 -9.85
C LYS A 672 -2.89 -16.29 -8.61
N ALA A 673 -2.88 -17.55 -8.20
CA ALA A 673 -3.51 -17.98 -6.95
C ALA A 673 -2.93 -17.21 -5.75
N GLN A 674 -3.82 -16.86 -4.81
CA GLN A 674 -3.52 -16.11 -3.60
C GLN A 674 -3.52 -17.00 -2.36
N ILE A 675 -4.23 -18.13 -2.40
CA ILE A 675 -4.24 -19.15 -1.34
C ILE A 675 -4.09 -20.56 -1.93
N PRO A 676 -3.55 -21.55 -1.18
CA PRO A 676 -3.37 -22.92 -1.68
C PRO A 676 -4.66 -23.56 -2.20
N LEU A 677 -5.80 -23.31 -1.53
CA LEU A 677 -7.09 -23.84 -1.96
C LEU A 677 -7.53 -23.31 -3.33
N GLU A 678 -7.20 -22.05 -3.64
CA GLU A 678 -7.44 -21.44 -4.95
C GLU A 678 -6.47 -22.02 -5.98
N GLU A 679 -5.21 -22.27 -5.62
CA GLU A 679 -4.24 -22.93 -6.49
C GLU A 679 -4.74 -24.32 -6.89
N ASP A 680 -5.22 -25.13 -5.93
CA ASP A 680 -5.81 -26.44 -6.21
C ASP A 680 -7.05 -26.32 -7.10
N PHE A 681 -7.90 -25.32 -6.87
CA PHE A 681 -9.09 -25.06 -7.69
C PHE A 681 -8.73 -24.70 -9.13
N LEU A 682 -7.77 -23.79 -9.33
CA LEU A 682 -7.29 -23.38 -10.64
C LEU A 682 -6.53 -24.53 -11.33
N ALA A 683 -5.75 -25.32 -10.60
CA ALA A 683 -5.05 -26.48 -11.13
C ALA A 683 -6.01 -27.59 -11.57
N ALA A 684 -7.04 -27.90 -10.79
CA ALA A 684 -8.04 -28.92 -11.09
C ALA A 684 -8.85 -28.61 -12.36
N SER A 685 -8.94 -27.34 -12.75
CA SER A 685 -9.56 -26.94 -14.01
C SER A 685 -8.69 -27.21 -15.24
N SER A 686 -7.41 -27.60 -15.07
CA SER A 686 -6.48 -27.88 -16.15
C SER A 686 -5.99 -29.33 -16.13
N THR A 687 -6.00 -29.98 -17.28
CA THR A 687 -5.54 -31.38 -17.42
C THR A 687 -4.01 -31.54 -17.45
N SER A 688 -3.24 -30.48 -17.27
CA SER A 688 -1.80 -30.45 -17.55
C SER A 688 -0.99 -29.68 -16.49
N GLY A 689 -0.79 -30.28 -15.32
CA GLY A 689 0.31 -29.97 -14.38
C GLY A 689 0.21 -28.64 -13.59
N PRO A 690 0.95 -28.53 -12.47
CA PRO A 690 0.91 -27.37 -11.60
C PRO A 690 1.93 -26.31 -12.04
N VAL A 691 1.52 -25.32 -12.84
CA VAL A 691 2.04 -23.93 -12.90
C VAL A 691 1.13 -23.12 -13.85
N THR A 692 0.39 -22.12 -13.32
CA THR A 692 -0.24 -20.99 -14.04
C THR A 692 -0.91 -21.27 -15.40
N ASN A 693 -1.71 -22.32 -15.54
CA ASN A 693 -2.46 -22.51 -16.78
C ASN A 693 -3.51 -21.39 -16.92
N PRO A 694 -3.59 -20.71 -18.08
CA PRO A 694 -4.59 -19.68 -18.29
C PRO A 694 -6.00 -20.29 -18.35
N ILE A 695 -6.98 -19.57 -17.82
CA ILE A 695 -8.39 -19.85 -18.09
C ILE A 695 -8.66 -19.44 -19.54
N LEU A 696 -8.94 -20.43 -20.39
CA LEU A 696 -9.34 -20.19 -21.77
C LEU A 696 -10.83 -19.84 -21.79
N LEU A 697 -11.13 -18.61 -22.24
CA LEU A 697 -12.48 -18.13 -22.49
C LEU A 697 -12.70 -18.19 -23.99
N GLU A 698 -13.75 -18.90 -24.42
CA GLU A 698 -14.15 -18.98 -25.81
C GLU A 698 -15.03 -17.78 -26.22
N GLU A 699 -15.39 -17.68 -27.49
CA GLU A 699 -16.25 -16.59 -28.00
C GLU A 699 -17.68 -16.67 -27.44
N ASP A 700 -18.21 -17.89 -27.26
CA ASP A 700 -19.58 -18.14 -26.78
C ASP A 700 -19.70 -18.08 -25.23
N ASP A 701 -18.57 -17.98 -24.53
CA ASP A 701 -18.56 -17.88 -23.07
C ASP A 701 -19.03 -16.49 -22.63
N GLU A 702 -19.89 -16.45 -21.62
CA GLU A 702 -20.34 -15.21 -20.99
C GLU A 702 -19.45 -14.90 -19.78
N LEU A 703 -18.88 -13.69 -19.73
CA LEU A 703 -18.06 -13.24 -18.61
C LEU A 703 -18.77 -12.14 -17.83
N LEU A 704 -19.04 -12.43 -16.56
CA LEU A 704 -19.47 -11.46 -15.57
C LEU A 704 -18.31 -11.15 -14.62
N MET A 705 -17.95 -9.89 -14.49
CA MET A 705 -16.91 -9.44 -13.56
C MET A 705 -17.50 -8.61 -12.42
N VAL A 706 -17.16 -8.95 -11.17
CA VAL A 706 -17.51 -8.20 -9.97
C VAL A 706 -16.26 -7.60 -9.35
N MET A 707 -16.15 -6.27 -9.34
CA MET A 707 -15.00 -5.54 -8.78
C MET A 707 -15.44 -4.33 -7.96
N LEU A 708 -15.64 -4.54 -6.66
CA LEU A 708 -16.21 -3.55 -5.75
C LEU A 708 -15.15 -2.63 -5.11
N GLY A 709 -14.06 -2.34 -5.82
CA GLY A 709 -12.94 -1.54 -5.34
C GLY A 709 -11.80 -2.35 -4.72
N SER A 710 -10.80 -1.66 -4.17
CA SER A 710 -9.58 -2.28 -3.62
C SER A 710 -9.79 -2.95 -2.25
N GLN A 711 -10.81 -2.52 -1.53
CA GLN A 711 -11.25 -3.06 -0.24
C GLN A 711 -12.75 -3.37 -0.32
N PRO A 712 -13.16 -4.44 -1.01
CA PRO A 712 -14.56 -4.75 -1.22
C PRO A 712 -15.22 -5.30 0.06
N THR A 713 -16.48 -4.96 0.30
CA THR A 713 -17.27 -5.54 1.38
C THR A 713 -17.42 -7.05 1.15
N VAL A 714 -16.92 -7.87 2.08
CA VAL A 714 -16.91 -9.35 1.96
C VAL A 714 -18.31 -9.91 1.70
N GLU A 715 -19.30 -9.38 2.42
CA GLU A 715 -20.70 -9.77 2.29
C GLU A 715 -21.26 -9.45 0.90
N ALA A 716 -20.99 -8.26 0.37
CA ALA A 716 -21.46 -7.86 -0.96
C ALA A 716 -20.91 -8.77 -2.06
N VAL A 717 -19.61 -9.10 -2.02
CA VAL A 717 -18.99 -10.01 -3.00
C VAL A 717 -19.62 -11.41 -2.92
N LEU A 718 -19.81 -11.94 -1.71
CA LEU A 718 -20.43 -13.25 -1.52
C LEU A 718 -21.90 -13.26 -1.98
N ASN A 719 -22.64 -12.18 -1.74
CA ASN A 719 -24.03 -12.06 -2.19
C ASN A 719 -24.10 -11.95 -3.71
N TYR A 720 -23.23 -11.19 -4.37
CA TYR A 720 -23.15 -11.21 -5.84
C TYR A 720 -22.78 -12.60 -6.38
N ALA A 721 -21.87 -13.32 -5.72
CA ALA A 721 -21.57 -14.69 -6.09
C ALA A 721 -22.84 -15.54 -6.06
N LYS A 722 -23.63 -15.50 -4.99
CA LYS A 722 -24.89 -16.24 -4.87
C LYS A 722 -25.97 -15.81 -5.87
N GLU A 723 -26.14 -14.51 -6.09
CA GLU A 723 -27.16 -13.97 -6.99
C GLU A 723 -26.82 -14.24 -8.46
N SER A 724 -25.53 -14.28 -8.81
CA SER A 724 -25.08 -14.66 -10.15
C SER A 724 -25.47 -16.09 -10.53
N LEU A 725 -25.64 -16.99 -9.55
CA LEU A 725 -26.09 -18.37 -9.78
C LEU A 725 -27.55 -18.45 -10.21
N LYS A 726 -28.34 -17.44 -9.89
CA LYS A 726 -29.77 -17.39 -10.24
C LYS A 726 -29.99 -16.85 -11.66
N LEU A 727 -28.94 -16.37 -12.33
CA LEU A 727 -29.04 -15.88 -13.69
C LEU A 727 -29.34 -17.04 -14.65
N PRO A 728 -30.31 -16.91 -15.56
CA PRO A 728 -30.60 -17.97 -16.53
C PRO A 728 -29.42 -18.13 -17.48
N ASP A 729 -29.13 -19.34 -17.96
CA ASP A 729 -28.09 -19.55 -18.97
C ASP A 729 -28.53 -18.94 -20.30
N LEU A 730 -27.84 -17.88 -20.74
CA LEU A 730 -28.21 -17.10 -21.92
C LEU A 730 -27.39 -17.47 -23.16
N SER A 731 -26.24 -18.13 -22.98
CA SER A 731 -25.37 -18.57 -24.07
C SER A 731 -25.22 -20.09 -24.09
N THR A 732 -24.71 -20.60 -25.22
CA THR A 732 -24.33 -22.00 -25.41
C THR A 732 -23.04 -22.35 -24.67
N GLY A 733 -22.19 -21.36 -24.43
CA GLY A 733 -20.93 -21.49 -23.68
C GLY A 733 -21.12 -21.57 -22.17
N LYS A 734 -19.99 -21.48 -21.46
CA LYS A 734 -19.94 -21.39 -20.00
C LYS A 734 -20.10 -19.94 -19.56
N ARG A 735 -20.61 -19.76 -18.35
CA ARG A 735 -20.60 -18.47 -17.66
C ARG A 735 -19.46 -18.44 -16.65
N TYR A 736 -18.55 -17.50 -16.81
CA TYR A 736 -17.50 -17.23 -15.83
C TYR A 736 -17.86 -16.00 -15.00
N VAL A 737 -17.83 -16.16 -13.68
CA VAL A 737 -18.07 -15.08 -12.73
C VAL A 737 -16.77 -14.77 -11.98
N PHE A 738 -16.05 -13.76 -12.43
CA PHE A 738 -14.80 -13.31 -11.83
C PHE A 738 -15.09 -12.38 -10.65
N LEU A 739 -14.68 -12.76 -9.45
CA LEU A 739 -14.97 -12.06 -8.20
C LEU A 739 -13.68 -11.46 -7.63
N ALA A 740 -13.54 -10.13 -7.66
CA ALA A 740 -12.39 -9.45 -7.06
C ALA A 740 -12.54 -9.41 -5.54
N CYS A 741 -11.91 -10.35 -4.84
CA CYS A 741 -12.19 -10.65 -3.43
C CYS A 741 -11.33 -9.87 -2.43
N GLY A 742 -10.52 -8.90 -2.87
CA GLY A 742 -9.50 -8.27 -2.02
C GLY A 742 -8.34 -9.21 -1.68
N ARG A 743 -7.26 -8.65 -1.10
CA ARG A 743 -6.08 -9.44 -0.70
C ARG A 743 -6.42 -10.31 0.52
N PRO A 744 -6.11 -11.61 0.55
CA PRO A 744 -6.41 -12.50 1.69
C PRO A 744 -5.42 -12.31 2.85
N ARG A 745 -5.17 -11.04 3.23
CA ARG A 745 -4.35 -10.65 4.37
C ARG A 745 -5.11 -10.69 5.68
N SER A 746 -6.44 -10.54 5.63
CA SER A 746 -7.31 -10.68 6.79
C SER A 746 -8.02 -12.04 6.78
N PRO A 747 -8.39 -12.58 7.95
CA PRO A 747 -9.19 -13.80 8.05
C PRO A 747 -10.49 -13.73 7.24
N ALA A 748 -11.14 -12.56 7.22
CA ALA A 748 -12.40 -12.36 6.50
C ALA A 748 -12.24 -12.55 4.99
N TYR A 749 -11.19 -11.95 4.40
CA TYR A 749 -10.91 -12.14 2.97
C TYR A 749 -10.45 -13.56 2.67
N LYS A 750 -9.61 -14.16 3.51
CA LYS A 750 -9.22 -15.57 3.31
C LYS A 750 -10.45 -16.50 3.29
N ARG A 751 -11.37 -16.31 4.24
CA ARG A 751 -12.63 -17.05 4.31
C ARG A 751 -13.51 -16.82 3.09
N LEU A 752 -13.57 -15.59 2.56
CA LEU A 752 -14.30 -15.30 1.33
C LEU A 752 -13.81 -16.15 0.14
N TYR A 753 -12.49 -16.32 -0.03
CA TYR A 753 -11.96 -17.22 -1.07
C TYR A 753 -12.38 -18.66 -0.82
N GLU A 754 -12.27 -19.14 0.42
CA GLU A 754 -12.68 -20.49 0.79
C GLU A 754 -14.17 -20.74 0.50
N ASP A 755 -15.03 -19.77 0.87
CA ASP A 755 -16.47 -19.81 0.63
C ASP A 755 -16.81 -19.81 -0.86
N ILE A 756 -16.13 -18.99 -1.68
CA ILE A 756 -16.35 -18.95 -3.14
C ILE A 756 -15.86 -20.24 -3.81
N VAL A 757 -14.70 -20.77 -3.44
CA VAL A 757 -14.20 -22.04 -3.99
C VAL A 757 -15.13 -23.18 -3.60
N SER A 758 -15.60 -23.21 -2.35
CA SER A 758 -16.57 -24.19 -1.87
C SER A 758 -17.89 -24.11 -2.65
N LEU A 759 -18.41 -22.89 -2.84
CA LEU A 759 -19.61 -22.63 -3.62
C LEU A 759 -19.43 -23.04 -5.10
N SER A 760 -18.27 -22.75 -5.71
CA SER A 760 -18.01 -23.18 -7.08
C SER A 760 -17.95 -24.71 -7.21
N ARG A 761 -17.37 -25.42 -6.24
CA ARG A 761 -17.26 -26.88 -6.26
C ARG A 761 -18.62 -27.56 -6.06
N SER A 762 -19.47 -27.02 -5.19
CA SER A 762 -20.83 -27.54 -5.00
C SER A 762 -21.73 -27.30 -6.21
N LEU A 763 -21.43 -26.29 -7.04
CA LEU A 763 -22.15 -26.04 -8.27
C LEU A 763 -21.75 -26.96 -9.41
N SER A 764 -20.47 -27.34 -9.51
CA SER A 764 -20.01 -28.26 -10.55
C SER A 764 -20.76 -29.60 -10.56
N SER A 765 -21.42 -29.97 -9.46
CA SER A 765 -22.29 -31.16 -9.39
C SER A 765 -23.75 -30.90 -9.78
N ILE A 766 -24.23 -29.64 -9.78
CA ILE A 766 -25.64 -29.26 -10.00
C ILE A 766 -25.83 -28.58 -11.36
N SER A 767 -24.96 -27.64 -11.73
CA SER A 767 -24.99 -26.90 -12.98
C SER A 767 -23.60 -26.89 -13.61
N SER A 768 -23.47 -27.49 -14.78
CA SER A 768 -22.18 -27.65 -15.46
C SER A 768 -21.64 -26.38 -16.12
N ARG A 769 -22.39 -25.26 -16.10
CA ARG A 769 -22.09 -24.10 -16.95
C ARG A 769 -21.60 -22.86 -16.23
N THR A 770 -21.94 -22.63 -14.95
CA THR A 770 -21.48 -21.43 -14.22
C THR A 770 -20.27 -21.75 -13.35
N ILE A 771 -19.19 -20.99 -13.52
CA ILE A 771 -17.92 -21.15 -12.80
C ILE A 771 -17.63 -19.85 -12.04
N LEU A 772 -17.48 -19.95 -10.71
CA LEU A 772 -17.10 -18.81 -9.88
C LEU A 772 -15.57 -18.80 -9.73
N VAL A 773 -14.95 -17.65 -10.03
CA VAL A 773 -13.49 -17.51 -10.04
C VAL A 773 -13.10 -16.37 -9.09
N PRO A 774 -12.69 -16.67 -7.85
CA PRO A 774 -12.15 -15.64 -6.96
C PRO A 774 -10.78 -15.18 -7.48
N PHE A 775 -10.47 -13.89 -7.40
CA PHE A 775 -9.14 -13.37 -7.73
C PHE A 775 -8.82 -12.04 -7.01
N THR A 776 -7.53 -11.69 -6.92
CA THR A 776 -7.09 -10.32 -6.54
C THR A 776 -5.64 -10.07 -6.92
N GLY A 777 -5.17 -8.82 -6.74
CA GLY A 777 -3.73 -8.51 -6.69
C GLY A 777 -2.99 -8.62 -8.02
N GLN A 778 -3.72 -8.74 -9.13
CA GLN A 778 -3.22 -8.84 -10.49
C GLN A 778 -3.93 -7.85 -11.41
N ARG A 779 -3.45 -7.71 -12.65
CA ARG A 779 -4.03 -6.78 -13.63
C ARG A 779 -5.42 -7.26 -14.04
N ALA A 780 -6.45 -6.53 -13.64
CA ALA A 780 -7.84 -6.84 -13.97
C ALA A 780 -8.26 -6.33 -15.36
N ALA A 781 -7.38 -5.60 -16.06
CA ALA A 781 -7.71 -4.94 -17.33
C ALA A 781 -8.18 -5.90 -18.42
N GLU A 782 -7.54 -7.07 -18.57
CA GLU A 782 -7.94 -8.08 -19.55
C GLU A 782 -9.33 -8.66 -19.24
N ILE A 783 -9.61 -8.94 -17.96
CA ILE A 783 -10.90 -9.44 -17.50
C ILE A 783 -11.98 -8.37 -17.72
N LEU A 784 -11.69 -7.12 -17.33
CA LEU A 784 -12.63 -6.00 -17.47
C LEU A 784 -12.90 -5.67 -18.94
N GLY A 785 -11.88 -5.76 -19.80
CA GLY A 785 -12.01 -5.66 -21.26
C GLY A 785 -12.93 -6.75 -21.81
N ARG A 786 -12.66 -8.02 -21.48
CA ARG A 786 -13.43 -9.17 -21.99
C ARG A 786 -14.85 -9.26 -21.43
N ALA A 787 -15.12 -8.69 -20.27
CA ALA A 787 -16.40 -8.84 -19.59
C ALA A 787 -17.60 -8.40 -20.43
N ASP A 788 -18.59 -9.28 -20.56
CA ASP A 788 -19.90 -8.96 -21.14
C ASP A 788 -20.73 -8.12 -20.15
N ILE A 789 -20.59 -8.42 -18.87
CA ILE A 789 -21.24 -7.72 -17.76
C ILE A 789 -20.18 -7.33 -16.73
N THR A 790 -20.14 -6.05 -16.36
CA THR A 790 -19.26 -5.55 -15.29
C THR A 790 -20.09 -5.01 -14.14
N ILE A 791 -19.84 -5.45 -12.92
CA ILE A 791 -20.38 -4.91 -11.68
C ILE A 791 -19.23 -4.26 -10.93
N THR A 792 -19.19 -2.93 -10.92
CA THR A 792 -18.09 -2.20 -10.28
C THR A 792 -18.60 -1.14 -9.34
N ARG A 793 -17.83 -0.77 -8.32
CA ARG A 793 -18.04 0.55 -7.69
C ARG A 793 -17.61 1.65 -8.66
N SER A 794 -18.32 2.76 -8.66
CA SER A 794 -18.01 3.95 -9.46
C SER A 794 -16.84 4.77 -8.88
N GLY A 795 -15.78 4.10 -8.42
CA GLY A 795 -14.53 4.77 -8.04
C GLY A 795 -13.93 5.47 -9.27
N GLY A 796 -13.31 6.63 -9.08
CA GLY A 796 -13.00 7.52 -10.19
C GLY A 796 -12.10 6.93 -11.29
N LEU A 797 -11.02 6.22 -10.95
CA LEU A 797 -10.22 5.54 -11.97
C LEU A 797 -10.99 4.44 -12.70
N THR A 798 -11.74 3.60 -11.97
CA THR A 798 -12.57 2.55 -12.57
C THR A 798 -13.60 3.16 -13.53
N ALA A 799 -14.18 4.31 -13.18
CA ALA A 799 -15.09 5.04 -14.04
C ALA A 799 -14.39 5.52 -15.33
N GLY A 800 -13.15 6.03 -15.21
CA GLY A 800 -12.31 6.36 -16.36
C GLY A 800 -12.00 5.15 -17.27
N GLU A 801 -11.72 3.99 -16.67
CA GLU A 801 -11.46 2.73 -17.39
C GLU A 801 -12.71 2.27 -18.16
N LEU A 802 -13.88 2.31 -17.53
CA LEU A 802 -15.16 1.98 -18.17
C LEU A 802 -15.50 2.92 -19.33
N LEU A 803 -15.24 4.22 -19.19
CA LEU A 803 -15.40 5.19 -20.27
C LEU A 803 -14.46 4.91 -21.44
N ALA A 804 -13.21 4.52 -21.16
CA ALA A 804 -12.24 4.18 -22.20
C ALA A 804 -12.66 2.92 -22.97
N LEU A 805 -13.10 1.88 -22.26
CA LEU A 805 -13.62 0.65 -22.86
C LEU A 805 -14.87 0.91 -23.72
N HIS A 806 -15.83 1.68 -23.22
CA HIS A 806 -17.05 2.00 -23.96
C HIS A 806 -16.78 2.71 -25.30
N ARG A 807 -15.73 3.54 -25.38
CA ARG A 807 -15.33 4.22 -26.62
C ARG A 807 -14.68 3.28 -27.64
N GLY A 808 -14.05 2.20 -27.20
CA GLY A 808 -13.36 1.23 -28.06
C GLY A 808 -14.22 0.05 -28.49
N ASP A 809 -15.15 -0.39 -27.64
CA ASP A 809 -15.95 -1.59 -27.87
C ASP A 809 -17.14 -1.32 -28.80
N LYS A 810 -17.18 -2.02 -29.94
CA LYS A 810 -18.35 -2.01 -30.85
C LYS A 810 -19.53 -2.84 -30.31
N ARG A 811 -19.27 -3.77 -29.40
CA ARG A 811 -20.29 -4.63 -28.76
C ARG A 811 -20.77 -3.95 -27.47
N LYS A 812 -22.07 -4.03 -27.20
CA LYS A 812 -22.67 -3.40 -26.01
C LYS A 812 -22.31 -4.19 -24.75
N LYS A 813 -21.32 -3.70 -24.00
CA LYS A 813 -21.01 -4.13 -22.63
C LYS A 813 -22.07 -3.64 -21.66
N HIS A 814 -22.53 -4.52 -20.76
CA HIS A 814 -23.47 -4.14 -19.70
C HIS A 814 -22.71 -3.62 -18.49
N ILE A 815 -22.74 -2.30 -18.28
CA ILE A 815 -22.06 -1.65 -17.16
C ILE A 815 -23.06 -1.48 -16.01
N LEU A 816 -22.83 -2.22 -14.93
CA LEU A 816 -23.60 -2.16 -13.69
C LEU A 816 -22.74 -1.55 -12.57
N LEU A 817 -23.34 -0.67 -11.79
CA LEU A 817 -22.68 0.10 -10.74
C LEU A 817 -23.18 -0.37 -9.38
N HIS A 818 -22.29 -1.01 -8.62
CA HIS A 818 -22.60 -1.49 -7.28
C HIS A 818 -22.87 -0.32 -6.35
N VAL A 819 -23.92 -0.46 -5.55
CA VAL A 819 -24.19 0.39 -4.40
C VAL A 819 -24.37 -0.43 -3.14
N GLU A 820 -23.85 0.09 -2.02
CA GLU A 820 -24.01 -0.55 -0.72
C GLU A 820 -25.49 -0.51 -0.30
N ALA A 821 -25.94 -1.58 0.35
CA ALA A 821 -27.30 -1.62 0.86
C ALA A 821 -27.47 -0.58 1.97
N VAL A 822 -28.45 0.29 1.82
CA VAL A 822 -28.84 1.28 2.84
C VAL A 822 -30.10 0.83 3.56
N ASP A 823 -30.20 1.20 4.84
CA ASP A 823 -31.42 0.99 5.62
C ASP A 823 -32.63 1.73 5.02
N ASP A 824 -33.83 1.26 5.34
CA ASP A 824 -35.06 1.81 4.77
C ASP A 824 -35.33 3.24 5.25
N ASP A 825 -34.78 3.64 6.40
CA ASP A 825 -34.87 5.01 6.91
C ASP A 825 -34.07 5.97 6.03
N ALA A 826 -32.86 5.60 5.61
CA ALA A 826 -32.03 6.37 4.70
C ALA A 826 -32.69 6.52 3.33
N LYS A 827 -33.30 5.44 2.82
CA LYS A 827 -34.12 5.52 1.60
C LYS A 827 -35.28 6.49 1.77
N THR A 828 -36.03 6.37 2.88
CA THR A 828 -37.18 7.25 3.16
C THR A 828 -36.78 8.71 3.23
N ARG A 829 -35.65 9.03 3.89
CA ARG A 829 -35.11 10.39 3.93
C ARG A 829 -34.71 10.91 2.55
N ALA A 830 -34.10 10.08 1.71
CA ALA A 830 -33.72 10.47 0.36
C ALA A 830 -34.93 10.69 -0.54
N LEU A 831 -35.96 9.85 -0.41
CA LEU A 831 -37.25 10.02 -1.09
C LEU A 831 -37.91 11.34 -0.68
N ALA A 832 -37.90 11.67 0.61
CA ALA A 832 -38.46 12.92 1.12
C ALA A 832 -37.67 14.18 0.73
N ALA A 833 -36.41 14.03 0.29
CA ALA A 833 -35.54 15.14 -0.13
C ALA A 833 -35.66 15.47 -1.63
N LEU A 834 -36.45 14.71 -2.40
CA LEU A 834 -36.66 14.99 -3.81
C LEU A 834 -37.48 16.28 -3.96
N PRO A 835 -37.07 17.23 -4.83
CA PRO A 835 -37.88 18.39 -5.12
C PRO A 835 -39.20 17.97 -5.80
N ASP A 836 -40.30 18.65 -5.47
CA ASP A 836 -41.55 18.52 -6.21
C ASP A 836 -41.31 18.97 -7.66
N MET A 837 -41.30 18.00 -8.58
CA MET A 837 -41.10 18.24 -10.01
C MET A 837 -42.46 18.08 -10.72
N PRO A 838 -43.22 19.16 -10.93
CA PRO A 838 -44.62 19.11 -11.37
C PRO A 838 -44.83 18.52 -12.78
N ASP A 839 -43.78 18.38 -13.58
CA ASP A 839 -43.85 17.93 -14.98
C ASP A 839 -43.38 16.48 -15.20
N MET A 840 -43.10 15.73 -14.13
CA MET A 840 -42.58 14.36 -14.21
C MET A 840 -43.71 13.34 -14.03
N SER A 841 -43.75 12.27 -14.84
CA SER A 841 -44.74 11.21 -14.62
C SER A 841 -44.47 10.48 -13.30
N GLU A 842 -45.50 9.91 -12.67
CA GLU A 842 -45.34 9.15 -11.42
C GLU A 842 -44.30 8.03 -11.55
N ASP A 843 -44.24 7.36 -12.71
CA ASP A 843 -43.25 6.31 -12.99
C ASP A 843 -41.82 6.86 -13.06
N GLN A 844 -41.62 8.00 -13.73
CA GLN A 844 -40.31 8.67 -13.80
C GLN A 844 -39.88 9.20 -12.43
N ALA A 845 -40.82 9.76 -11.68
CA ALA A 845 -40.57 10.21 -10.32
C ALA A 845 -40.19 9.02 -9.42
N ALA A 846 -40.88 7.89 -9.53
CA ALA A 846 -40.55 6.67 -8.79
C ALA A 846 -39.20 6.05 -9.18
N GLU A 847 -38.84 6.08 -10.47
CA GLU A 847 -37.54 5.61 -10.95
C GLU A 847 -36.40 6.52 -10.48
N GLN A 848 -36.54 7.84 -10.65
CA GLN A 848 -35.55 8.81 -10.16
C GLN A 848 -35.42 8.79 -8.63
N ALA A 849 -36.54 8.56 -7.95
CA ALA A 849 -36.59 8.36 -6.51
C ALA A 849 -35.82 7.11 -6.07
N ALA A 850 -36.01 5.99 -6.76
CA ALA A 850 -35.26 4.77 -6.51
C ALA A 850 -33.76 4.95 -6.79
N ASP A 851 -33.41 5.62 -7.88
CA ASP A 851 -32.01 5.93 -8.23
C ASP A 851 -31.36 6.84 -7.18
N ASN A 852 -32.03 7.93 -6.77
CA ASN A 852 -31.51 8.83 -5.75
C ASN A 852 -31.40 8.17 -4.37
N ALA A 853 -32.37 7.31 -4.01
CA ALA A 853 -32.29 6.52 -2.79
C ALA A 853 -31.15 5.50 -2.84
N ALA A 854 -30.90 4.90 -4.01
CA ALA A 854 -29.76 4.00 -4.20
C ALA A 854 -28.44 4.77 -4.01
N LEU A 855 -28.28 5.93 -4.63
CA LEU A 855 -27.05 6.75 -4.53
C LEU A 855 -26.68 7.17 -3.09
N VAL A 856 -27.58 7.06 -2.11
CA VAL A 856 -27.26 7.28 -0.69
C VAL A 856 -26.22 6.28 -0.18
N GLY A 857 -26.22 5.06 -0.73
CA GLY A 857 -25.24 4.01 -0.44
C GLY A 857 -23.89 4.23 -1.14
N MET A 858 -23.69 5.40 -1.75
CA MET A 858 -22.42 5.85 -2.29
C MET A 858 -21.94 7.09 -1.55
N VAL A 859 -20.62 7.24 -1.52
CA VAL A 859 -20.00 8.53 -1.19
C VAL A 859 -20.23 9.54 -2.33
N PRO A 860 -20.23 10.86 -2.06
CA PRO A 860 -20.66 11.85 -3.04
C PRO A 860 -19.99 11.72 -4.42
N TRP A 861 -18.66 11.61 -4.47
CA TRP A 861 -17.95 11.50 -5.75
C TRP A 861 -18.23 10.20 -6.50
N GLU A 862 -18.46 9.08 -5.79
CA GLU A 862 -18.88 7.82 -6.42
C GLU A 862 -20.29 7.98 -7.01
N ALA A 863 -21.20 8.68 -6.32
CA ALA A 863 -22.52 8.99 -6.85
C ALA A 863 -22.46 9.89 -8.08
N GLY A 864 -21.59 10.91 -8.06
CA GLY A 864 -21.31 11.77 -9.21
C GLY A 864 -20.78 10.98 -10.41
N ASN A 865 -19.75 10.15 -10.19
CA ASN A 865 -19.22 9.24 -11.20
C ASN A 865 -20.30 8.31 -11.75
N ALA A 866 -21.18 7.78 -10.90
CA ALA A 866 -22.27 6.90 -11.31
C ALA A 866 -23.26 7.61 -12.23
N ARG A 867 -23.72 8.82 -11.86
CA ARG A 867 -24.60 9.65 -12.70
C ARG A 867 -23.96 9.94 -14.06
N TYR A 868 -22.67 10.27 -14.07
CA TYR A 868 -21.93 10.50 -15.31
C TYR A 868 -21.95 9.24 -16.19
N LEU A 869 -21.66 8.07 -15.63
CA LEU A 869 -21.69 6.81 -16.38
C LEU A 869 -23.09 6.41 -16.84
N GLN A 870 -24.13 6.63 -16.03
CA GLN A 870 -25.52 6.38 -16.44
C GLN A 870 -25.87 7.21 -17.69
N GLN A 871 -25.50 8.49 -17.70
CA GLN A 871 -25.79 9.39 -18.83
C GLN A 871 -24.94 9.11 -20.07
N VAL A 872 -23.64 8.88 -19.90
CA VAL A 872 -22.71 8.78 -21.03
C VAL A 872 -22.65 7.38 -21.62
N VAL A 873 -22.72 6.33 -20.80
CA VAL A 873 -22.55 4.94 -21.24
C VAL A 873 -23.76 4.06 -20.99
N GLY A 874 -24.87 4.62 -20.47
CA GLY A 874 -26.08 3.86 -20.16
C GLY A 874 -25.90 2.86 -19.02
N ALA A 875 -24.98 3.14 -18.09
CA ALA A 875 -24.77 2.29 -16.92
C ALA A 875 -26.03 2.20 -16.06
N LYS A 876 -26.16 1.14 -15.24
CA LYS A 876 -27.29 0.98 -14.31
C LYS A 876 -26.82 0.72 -12.89
N ILE A 877 -27.52 1.25 -11.90
CA ILE A 877 -27.21 0.98 -10.49
C ILE A 877 -27.74 -0.42 -10.12
N VAL A 878 -26.98 -1.14 -9.30
CA VAL A 878 -27.32 -2.51 -8.89
C VAL A 878 -26.88 -2.79 -7.45
N THR A 879 -27.68 -3.55 -6.73
CA THR A 879 -27.34 -4.24 -5.47
C THR A 879 -27.27 -5.74 -5.74
N PRO A 880 -26.70 -6.57 -4.85
CA PRO A 880 -26.78 -8.02 -5.02
C PRO A 880 -28.22 -8.51 -5.29
N GLU A 881 -29.18 -8.06 -4.50
CA GLU A 881 -30.58 -8.50 -4.55
C GLU A 881 -31.30 -8.08 -5.84
N SER A 882 -30.89 -6.96 -6.42
CA SER A 882 -31.49 -6.43 -7.66
C SER A 882 -30.76 -6.91 -8.92
N LEU A 883 -29.65 -7.66 -8.79
CA LEU A 883 -28.84 -8.10 -9.94
C LEU A 883 -29.66 -8.84 -10.99
N VAL A 884 -30.35 -9.90 -10.58
CA VAL A 884 -31.13 -10.76 -11.48
C VAL A 884 -32.21 -9.94 -12.18
N ARG A 885 -32.96 -9.15 -11.42
CA ARG A 885 -34.01 -8.28 -11.97
C ARG A 885 -33.45 -7.28 -12.98
N THR A 886 -32.34 -6.62 -12.66
CA THR A 886 -31.73 -5.59 -13.50
C THR A 886 -31.24 -6.14 -14.84
N LEU A 887 -30.70 -7.36 -14.84
CA LEU A 887 -30.26 -8.04 -16.06
C LEU A 887 -31.42 -8.61 -16.87
N LEU A 888 -32.47 -9.12 -16.22
CA LEU A 888 -33.66 -9.63 -16.90
C LEU A 888 -34.51 -8.51 -17.51
N ASP A 889 -34.70 -7.39 -16.82
CA ASP A 889 -35.50 -6.26 -17.32
C ASP A 889 -34.91 -5.64 -18.60
N GLN A 890 -33.63 -5.87 -18.90
CA GLN A 890 -33.00 -5.42 -20.16
C GLN A 890 -33.37 -6.29 -21.37
N LYS A 891 -33.67 -7.56 -21.15
CA LYS A 891 -34.11 -8.48 -22.19
C LYS A 891 -35.63 -8.47 -22.12
N GLN A 892 -36.31 -7.67 -22.95
CA GLN A 892 -37.77 -7.69 -23.11
C GLN A 892 -38.26 -9.05 -23.68
N LEU A 893 -37.98 -10.15 -23.00
CA LEU A 893 -38.27 -11.51 -23.43
C LEU A 893 -38.84 -12.29 -22.23
N PRO A 894 -39.99 -12.94 -22.39
CA PRO A 894 -40.55 -13.81 -21.36
C PRO A 894 -39.66 -15.06 -21.25
N PHE A 895 -39.04 -15.28 -20.09
CA PHE A 895 -38.17 -16.45 -19.88
C PHE A 895 -38.59 -17.31 -18.67
N PRO A 896 -38.42 -18.64 -18.76
CA PRO A 896 -38.63 -19.57 -17.66
C PRO A 896 -37.42 -19.57 -16.73
N VAL A 897 -37.63 -19.27 -15.45
CA VAL A 897 -36.62 -19.41 -14.39
C VAL A 897 -36.29 -20.90 -14.19
N ASN A 898 -35.01 -21.26 -14.02
CA ASN A 898 -34.61 -22.60 -13.59
C ASN A 898 -35.03 -22.80 -12.12
N TRP A 899 -36.27 -23.22 -11.94
CA TRP A 899 -36.96 -23.27 -10.66
C TRP A 899 -36.36 -24.32 -9.71
N ARG A 900 -35.70 -25.35 -10.26
CA ARG A 900 -35.00 -26.40 -9.50
C ARG A 900 -33.89 -25.79 -8.64
N LEU A 901 -33.05 -24.95 -9.26
CA LEU A 901 -31.98 -24.22 -8.57
C LEU A 901 -32.54 -23.17 -7.60
N PHE A 902 -33.62 -22.48 -7.97
CA PHE A 902 -34.29 -21.50 -7.12
C PHE A 902 -34.80 -22.13 -5.81
N LEU A 903 -35.44 -23.29 -5.86
CA LEU A 903 -35.89 -24.02 -4.68
C LEU A 903 -34.71 -24.54 -3.85
N HIS A 904 -33.67 -25.06 -4.49
CA HIS A 904 -32.49 -25.53 -3.76
C HIS A 904 -31.82 -24.41 -2.94
N LEU A 905 -31.66 -23.21 -3.54
CA LEU A 905 -31.10 -22.03 -2.85
C LEU A 905 -32.00 -21.50 -1.71
N ARG A 906 -33.28 -21.89 -1.70
CA ARG A 906 -34.23 -21.58 -0.60
C ARG A 906 -34.24 -22.66 0.49
N GLY A 907 -33.34 -23.65 0.42
CA GLY A 907 -33.18 -24.70 1.43
C GLY A 907 -34.09 -25.91 1.22
N PHE A 908 -34.75 -26.05 0.06
CA PHE A 908 -35.53 -27.25 -0.25
C PHE A 908 -34.61 -28.43 -0.55
N SER A 909 -34.91 -29.60 0.00
CA SER A 909 -34.17 -30.84 -0.27
C SER A 909 -34.38 -31.30 -1.72
N ALA A 910 -33.41 -32.03 -2.28
CA ALA A 910 -33.52 -32.59 -3.63
C ALA A 910 -34.83 -33.37 -3.82
N THR A 911 -35.22 -34.17 -2.82
CA THR A 911 -36.47 -34.95 -2.83
C THR A 911 -37.73 -34.06 -2.91
N ALA A 912 -37.76 -32.92 -2.23
CA ALA A 912 -38.90 -31.99 -2.30
C ALA A 912 -38.99 -31.32 -3.68
N ILE A 913 -37.84 -31.09 -4.31
CA ILE A 913 -37.75 -30.49 -5.64
C ILE A 913 -38.16 -31.51 -6.72
N ASP A 914 -37.70 -32.75 -6.60
CA ASP A 914 -38.07 -33.87 -7.48
C ASP A 914 -39.59 -34.15 -7.39
N LEU A 915 -40.16 -34.11 -6.19
CA LEU A 915 -41.59 -34.27 -5.98
C LEU A 915 -42.41 -33.13 -6.62
N ALA A 916 -41.92 -31.89 -6.55
CA ALA A 916 -42.56 -30.76 -7.22
C ALA A 916 -42.52 -30.90 -8.76
N GLU A 917 -41.49 -31.55 -9.31
CA GLU A 917 -41.34 -31.83 -10.74
C GLU A 917 -42.32 -32.91 -11.19
N GLU A 918 -42.34 -34.02 -10.46
CA GLU A 918 -43.26 -35.14 -10.72
C GLU A 918 -44.72 -34.67 -10.69
N CYS A 919 -45.02 -33.65 -9.90
CA CYS A 919 -46.36 -33.10 -9.78
C CYS A 919 -46.67 -31.94 -10.74
N ASN A 920 -45.78 -31.58 -11.68
CA ASN A 920 -45.98 -30.53 -12.68
C ASN A 920 -46.40 -29.16 -12.11
N CYS A 921 -45.93 -28.82 -10.92
CA CYS A 921 -46.38 -27.63 -10.20
C CYS A 921 -45.73 -26.35 -10.81
N SER A 922 -46.53 -25.42 -11.35
CA SER A 922 -46.04 -24.19 -12.04
C SER A 922 -46.10 -22.93 -11.17
N TYR A 923 -45.07 -22.08 -11.23
CA TYR A 923 -44.99 -20.80 -10.50
C TYR A 923 -45.16 -19.61 -11.46
N SER A 924 -46.14 -18.73 -11.22
CA SER A 924 -46.42 -17.56 -12.06
C SER A 924 -46.06 -16.26 -11.34
N PHE A 925 -45.27 -15.39 -11.98
CA PHE A 925 -44.92 -14.06 -11.52
C PHE A 925 -45.84 -13.03 -12.20
N HIS A 926 -46.83 -12.46 -11.49
CA HIS A 926 -47.59 -11.32 -12.01
C HIS A 926 -47.20 -10.01 -11.30
N ARG A 927 -46.76 -9.04 -12.10
CA ARG A 927 -46.54 -7.64 -11.70
C ARG A 927 -47.88 -7.02 -11.27
N SER A 928 -47.84 -6.21 -10.20
CA SER A 928 -48.88 -5.30 -9.69
C SER A 928 -49.98 -5.85 -8.76
N ARG A 929 -49.68 -5.92 -7.44
CA ARG A 929 -50.53 -5.52 -6.26
C ARG A 929 -49.94 -6.06 -4.94
N PRO A 930 -50.28 -5.49 -3.76
CA PRO A 930 -49.68 -5.90 -2.49
C PRO A 930 -50.00 -7.38 -2.20
N LEU A 931 -48.94 -8.13 -1.86
CA LEU A 931 -48.93 -9.56 -1.56
C LEU A 931 -50.11 -9.98 -0.67
N THR A 932 -51.10 -10.62 -1.28
CA THR A 932 -51.99 -11.56 -0.60
C THR A 932 -52.18 -12.78 -1.50
N TYR A 933 -51.50 -13.87 -1.10
CA TYR A 933 -51.53 -15.24 -1.64
C TYR A 933 -50.91 -15.49 -3.03
N ALA A 934 -49.91 -16.37 -3.05
CA ALA A 934 -49.58 -17.18 -4.22
C ALA A 934 -50.54 -18.38 -4.26
N SER A 935 -51.32 -18.54 -5.33
CA SER A 935 -52.08 -19.77 -5.57
C SER A 935 -51.22 -20.76 -6.35
N LEU A 936 -50.92 -21.91 -5.76
CA LEU A 936 -50.47 -23.10 -6.51
C LEU A 936 -51.68 -23.65 -7.27
N SER A 937 -51.66 -23.62 -8.60
CA SER A 937 -52.60 -24.39 -9.42
C SER A 937 -51.97 -25.73 -9.79
N GLY A 938 -52.45 -26.80 -9.17
CA GLY A 938 -52.03 -28.17 -9.43
C GLY A 938 -53.07 -29.14 -8.87
N ASP A 939 -53.09 -30.37 -9.41
CA ASP A 939 -54.01 -31.44 -9.02
C ASP A 939 -53.97 -31.64 -7.49
N ASN A 940 -55.10 -32.03 -6.87
CA ASN A 940 -55.23 -32.14 -5.41
C ASN A 940 -54.15 -33.02 -4.77
N VAL A 941 -53.58 -33.93 -5.56
CA VAL A 941 -52.44 -34.80 -5.20
C VAL A 941 -51.13 -34.01 -4.98
N CYS A 942 -50.80 -33.00 -5.80
CA CYS A 942 -49.59 -32.15 -5.61
C CYS A 942 -49.68 -31.40 -4.28
N ARG A 943 -50.87 -30.88 -3.96
CA ARG A 943 -51.10 -30.12 -2.73
C ARG A 943 -50.95 -31.00 -1.48
N THR A 944 -51.55 -32.19 -1.48
CA THR A 944 -51.46 -33.12 -0.34
C THR A 944 -50.05 -33.68 -0.16
N ALA A 945 -49.31 -33.92 -1.24
CA ALA A 945 -47.93 -34.40 -1.17
C ALA A 945 -46.95 -33.33 -0.64
N LEU A 946 -47.11 -32.07 -1.05
CA LEU A 946 -46.32 -30.94 -0.52
C LEU A 946 -46.71 -30.57 0.92
N GLU A 947 -48.00 -30.63 1.28
CA GLU A 947 -48.47 -30.45 2.66
C GLU A 947 -47.97 -31.56 3.60
N ALA A 948 -47.89 -32.82 3.12
CA ALA A 948 -47.31 -33.93 3.87
C ALA A 948 -45.78 -33.79 4.04
N PHE A 949 -45.08 -33.20 3.08
CA PHE A 949 -43.63 -32.97 3.15
C PHE A 949 -43.26 -31.80 4.08
N ALA A 950 -44.07 -30.72 4.06
CA ALA A 950 -43.92 -29.60 4.99
C ALA A 950 -44.16 -30.00 6.45
N GLY A 951 -44.92 -31.07 6.70
CA GLY A 951 -45.11 -31.66 8.02
C GLY A 951 -43.98 -32.56 8.52
N ALA A 952 -43.02 -32.94 7.67
CA ALA A 952 -42.00 -33.96 7.99
C ALA A 952 -40.55 -33.43 8.04
N ALA A 953 -40.29 -32.18 7.65
CA ALA A 953 -38.97 -31.59 7.71
C ALA A 953 -38.88 -30.51 8.80
N ILE A 954 -38.23 -30.90 9.91
CA ILE A 954 -37.51 -30.12 10.95
C ILE A 954 -37.83 -30.73 12.34
N PRO A 955 -36.92 -31.49 12.97
CA PRO A 955 -37.01 -31.73 14.41
C PRO A 955 -36.45 -30.50 15.14
N CYS A 956 -37.30 -29.49 15.37
CA CYS A 956 -37.02 -28.46 16.37
C CYS A 956 -37.68 -28.89 17.68
N ASN A 957 -36.86 -29.28 18.64
CA ASN A 957 -37.31 -29.58 19.99
C ASN A 957 -37.75 -28.26 20.65
N GLN A 958 -39.00 -28.20 21.10
CA GLN A 958 -39.69 -27.09 21.78
C GLN A 958 -40.39 -26.04 20.88
N THR A 959 -41.64 -26.34 20.54
CA THR A 959 -42.63 -25.32 20.14
C THR A 959 -43.90 -25.55 20.96
N THR A 960 -44.32 -24.57 21.76
CA THR A 960 -45.60 -24.60 22.46
C THR A 960 -46.67 -23.97 21.58
N ILE A 961 -47.63 -24.77 21.13
CA ILE A 961 -48.80 -24.28 20.37
C ILE A 961 -49.85 -23.82 21.38
N VAL A 962 -50.14 -22.52 21.42
CA VAL A 962 -51.27 -21.97 22.18
C VAL A 962 -52.39 -21.57 21.21
N SER A 963 -53.49 -22.33 21.21
CA SER A 963 -54.68 -22.05 20.41
C SER A 963 -55.75 -21.41 21.30
N TRP A 964 -56.18 -20.18 20.98
CA TRP A 964 -57.34 -19.54 21.63
C TRP A 964 -58.55 -19.52 20.70
N ARG A 965 -59.69 -19.99 21.21
CA ARG A 965 -61.01 -19.84 20.59
C ARG A 965 -61.72 -18.68 21.28
N LEU A 966 -61.98 -17.59 20.55
CA LEU A 966 -62.80 -16.50 21.08
C LEU A 966 -64.28 -16.95 21.14
N PRO A 967 -64.97 -16.80 22.28
CA PRO A 967 -66.42 -16.95 22.32
C PRO A 967 -67.07 -15.73 21.68
N SER A 968 -68.02 -15.98 20.80
CA SER A 968 -69.00 -15.00 20.37
C SER A 968 -69.85 -14.59 21.58
N TYR A 969 -69.66 -13.37 22.08
CA TYR A 969 -70.63 -12.42 22.66
C TYR A 969 -70.03 -11.57 23.80
N GLY A 970 -70.06 -10.24 23.61
CA GLY A 970 -70.08 -9.23 24.67
C GLY A 970 -68.80 -9.01 25.47
N MET A 971 -67.81 -8.30 24.91
CA MET A 971 -66.71 -7.68 25.67
C MET A 971 -66.41 -6.28 25.13
N ASP A 972 -66.11 -5.37 26.06
CA ASP A 972 -65.98 -3.93 25.86
C ASP A 972 -64.73 -3.57 25.03
N LEU A 973 -64.90 -2.66 24.06
CA LEU A 973 -63.92 -2.33 23.01
C LEU A 973 -62.59 -1.82 23.59
N PHE A 974 -62.62 -1.22 24.79
CA PHE A 974 -61.45 -0.69 25.47
C PHE A 974 -60.53 -1.78 26.06
N GLN A 975 -61.08 -2.91 26.52
CA GLN A 975 -60.28 -4.02 27.04
C GLN A 975 -59.61 -4.80 25.88
N MET A 976 -60.25 -4.81 24.71
CA MET A 976 -59.70 -5.39 23.48
C MET A 976 -58.54 -4.56 22.93
N LEU A 977 -58.65 -3.23 22.96
CA LEU A 977 -57.59 -2.32 22.51
C LEU A 977 -56.38 -2.34 23.45
N TYR A 978 -56.56 -2.39 24.77
CA TYR A 978 -55.45 -2.43 25.73
C TYR A 978 -54.60 -3.71 25.60
N ASN A 979 -55.25 -4.87 25.40
CA ASN A 979 -54.56 -6.14 25.17
C ASN A 979 -53.93 -6.24 23.77
N LEU A 980 -54.47 -5.53 22.76
CA LEU A 980 -53.87 -5.43 21.43
C LEU A 980 -52.63 -4.53 21.41
N THR A 981 -52.58 -3.47 22.21
CA THR A 981 -51.36 -2.65 22.35
C THR A 981 -50.23 -3.38 23.07
N ASP A 982 -50.53 -4.14 24.12
CA ASP A 982 -49.52 -4.93 24.86
C ASP A 982 -49.00 -6.12 24.03
N LEU A 983 -49.85 -6.67 23.14
CA LEU A 983 -49.46 -7.67 22.15
C LEU A 983 -48.65 -7.06 20.99
N ALA A 984 -49.03 -5.89 20.47
CA ALA A 984 -48.31 -5.21 19.40
C ALA A 984 -46.90 -4.76 19.85
N GLN A 985 -46.75 -4.37 21.11
CA GLN A 985 -45.47 -3.91 21.65
C GLN A 985 -44.48 -5.05 21.94
N ASN A 986 -44.99 -6.27 22.20
CA ASN A 986 -44.17 -7.46 22.40
C ASN A 986 -43.94 -8.27 21.11
N VAL A 987 -44.78 -8.14 20.08
CA VAL A 987 -44.61 -8.80 18.77
C VAL A 987 -43.74 -7.97 17.81
N ALA A 988 -43.66 -6.65 17.97
CA ALA A 988 -42.88 -5.79 17.08
C ALA A 988 -41.35 -5.88 17.25
N THR A 989 -40.84 -6.58 18.27
CA THR A 989 -39.39 -6.66 18.55
C THR A 989 -38.72 -7.97 18.14
N SER A 990 -39.46 -8.97 17.64
CA SER A 990 -38.87 -10.14 16.98
C SER A 990 -39.86 -10.86 16.07
N CYS A 991 -39.64 -10.76 14.76
CA CYS A 991 -39.83 -11.79 13.71
C CYS A 991 -40.28 -11.23 12.35
N ASN A 992 -39.66 -11.77 11.29
CA ASN A 992 -40.04 -11.57 9.90
C ASN A 992 -41.20 -12.51 9.51
N GLY A 993 -42.41 -11.97 9.43
CA GLY A 993 -43.56 -12.56 8.72
C GLY A 993 -44.76 -12.92 9.59
N THR A 994 -45.94 -12.42 9.22
CA THR A 994 -47.24 -12.77 9.82
C THR A 994 -48.20 -13.20 8.72
N LEU A 995 -48.90 -14.32 8.91
CA LEU A 995 -49.85 -14.89 7.95
C LEU A 995 -51.29 -14.71 8.48
N PHE A 996 -52.14 -14.04 7.72
CA PHE A 996 -53.56 -13.89 8.05
C PHE A 996 -54.37 -15.00 7.37
N THR A 997 -55.39 -15.53 8.06
CA THR A 997 -56.48 -16.29 7.44
C THR A 997 -57.80 -15.81 8.04
N ARG A 998 -58.89 -15.83 7.26
CA ARG A 998 -60.19 -15.31 7.70
C ARG A 998 -60.70 -16.09 8.91
N GLY A 999 -60.74 -15.44 10.07
CA GLY A 999 -61.48 -15.89 11.25
C GLY A 999 -60.69 -16.56 12.39
N ARG A 1000 -59.36 -16.71 12.30
CA ARG A 1000 -58.50 -17.15 13.42
C ARG A 1000 -57.10 -16.53 13.36
N PHE A 1001 -56.56 -16.16 14.52
CA PHE A 1001 -55.15 -15.83 14.68
C PHE A 1001 -54.36 -17.11 15.00
N VAL A 1002 -53.31 -17.37 14.25
CA VAL A 1002 -52.30 -18.37 14.60
C VAL A 1002 -50.95 -17.67 14.51
N ALA A 1003 -50.29 -17.50 15.66
CA ALA A 1003 -48.89 -17.09 15.70
C ALA A 1003 -48.04 -18.35 15.65
N VAL A 1004 -47.15 -18.44 14.67
CA VAL A 1004 -46.14 -19.49 14.60
C VAL A 1004 -44.80 -18.83 14.95
N GLN A 1005 -44.16 -19.30 16.00
CA GLN A 1005 -42.78 -18.96 16.31
C GLN A 1005 -41.89 -19.96 15.58
N LEU A 1006 -41.13 -19.48 14.59
CA LEU A 1006 -40.10 -20.26 13.90
C LEU A 1006 -38.79 -20.23 14.69
#